data_AF-A0A7Z9ZMR8-F1
#
_entry.id   AF-A0A7Z9ZMR8-F1
#
_cell.length_a   1.000
_cell.length_b   1.000
_cell.length_c   1.000
_cell.angle_alpha   90.00
_cell.angle_beta   90.00
_cell.angle_gamma   90.00
#
_symmetry.space_group_name_H-M   'P 1'
#
loop_
_entity.id
_entity.type
_entity.pdbx_description
1 polymer ?
#
loop_
_entity_poly.entity_id
_entity_poly.type
_entity_poly.pdbx_seq_one_letter_code
_entity_poly.pdbx_strand_id
1 'polypeptide(L)'
;MNTPVEKLRKILKAETEKFEDRAVIGGLARFADTWTREATAAFGSEASAWVQAIADRLRAYSQLSSRPERVAALEELFRLLKAGPSAGAPPAGPPRPVERAQRPPHAPPAAPPRPPREKPTGLNAPLTAIQGIGKRQAQRLARLGLRTIRDLLFHLPRRHEDFSNLKPINRLEYGEEVTIIVRVQSTSTWQTRSGRTAFKALLTDNTGYIEATWFNQPYLAERIRQGQQIVVSGKVDQYLGRPCFTSPEWEPVQKRLIHTGGLVPVYSLTEGVTNRWLRKVIRRVVDYWAPRVPDPLPPDLREAYGLLDLATALRQVHFPDNKTMLKKARYRLAFEELFIFQLGLLRQRLLWRATPGRQIPIEEERLQAFILSLPFRLTGAQQRALGQIVADLRSPYPMSRLLQGDVGSGKTVVAATAMALVADAGLQAAMMAPTEILAEQHYQTLVRLYTNWPGRPPTVRLLTGSTPTAEREEIYAGLADGSIDIAVGTHALIQEGVAFRDLALVVIDEQHRFGVRQRAALRQKGREGEHPYNPHLLVMTATPIPRSLQLTIWGHLDVSVIDEMPPGRQPVTTRVIMPRERERAYAFLRSQIEKGRQAFIICPLVETSEKIEAKAAVEEYERLQKEVFPDLRLGLLHGRMKSEEKEAVMAAFARGELDILVATSVVEVGHLRRRIAAGESELEEDRQEILRLQVSDNL
;
A
#
# COMPACT_ATOMS: atom_id res chain seq x y z
N MET A 1 -35.50 15.63 30.38
CA MET A 1 -35.34 14.95 31.68
C MET A 1 -34.40 13.78 31.47
N ASN A 2 -33.26 13.70 32.18
CA ASN A 2 -32.36 12.55 32.08
C ASN A 2 -33.07 11.33 32.68
N THR A 3 -32.99 10.18 32.00
CA THR A 3 -33.52 8.93 32.58
C THR A 3 -32.75 8.56 33.87
N PRO A 4 -33.36 7.87 34.84
CA PRO A 4 -32.67 7.45 36.08
C PRO A 4 -31.37 6.68 35.80
N VAL A 5 -31.33 5.92 34.70
CA VAL A 5 -30.16 5.18 34.22
C VAL A 5 -29.03 6.09 33.74
N GLU A 6 -29.34 7.12 32.95
CA GLU A 6 -28.34 8.10 32.49
C GLU A 6 -27.76 8.92 33.65
N LYS A 7 -28.60 9.25 34.64
CA LYS A 7 -28.18 9.94 35.87
C LYS A 7 -27.20 9.10 36.68
N LEU A 8 -27.53 7.82 36.93
CA LEU A 8 -26.61 6.91 37.62
C LEU A 8 -25.33 6.66 36.82
N ARG A 9 -25.40 6.51 35.50
CA ARG A 9 -24.21 6.31 34.66
C ARG A 9 -23.23 7.47 34.70
N LYS A 10 -23.72 8.71 34.80
CA LYS A 10 -22.87 9.90 35.00
C LYS A 10 -22.17 9.89 36.35
N ILE A 11 -22.89 9.52 37.41
CA ILE A 11 -22.35 9.44 38.77
C ILE A 11 -21.28 8.35 38.87
N LEU A 12 -21.54 7.15 38.34
CA LEU A 12 -20.55 6.07 38.33
C LEU A 12 -19.31 6.42 37.51
N LYS A 13 -19.46 7.18 36.40
CA LYS A 13 -18.32 7.65 35.61
C LYS A 13 -17.46 8.66 36.38
N ALA A 14 -18.06 9.57 37.14
CA ALA A 14 -17.30 10.46 38.03
C ALA A 14 -16.57 9.67 39.13
N GLU A 15 -17.19 8.61 39.64
CA GLU A 15 -16.61 7.74 40.67
C GLU A 15 -15.40 6.94 40.15
N THR A 16 -15.34 6.58 38.86
CA THR A 16 -14.17 5.90 38.25
C THR A 16 -12.87 6.74 38.23
N GLU A 17 -12.93 8.03 38.52
CA GLU A 17 -11.72 8.87 38.59
C GLU A 17 -10.97 8.68 39.92
N LYS A 18 -11.70 8.49 41.03
CA LYS A 18 -11.12 8.52 42.39
C LYS A 18 -11.40 7.27 43.23
N PHE A 19 -12.49 6.54 42.97
CA PHE A 19 -12.88 5.34 43.73
C PHE A 19 -12.98 5.61 45.24
N GLU A 20 -13.55 6.75 45.66
CA GLU A 20 -13.57 7.25 47.04
C GLU A 20 -14.97 7.21 47.70
N ASP A 21 -16.02 6.84 46.98
CA ASP A 21 -17.44 6.96 47.34
C ASP A 21 -17.87 8.41 47.60
N ARG A 22 -17.43 9.32 46.72
CA ARG A 22 -17.60 10.78 46.87
C ARG A 22 -18.23 11.47 45.66
N ALA A 23 -18.60 10.72 44.61
CA ALA A 23 -19.26 11.28 43.43
C ALA A 23 -20.65 11.92 43.73
N VAL A 24 -21.25 11.62 44.89
CA VAL A 24 -22.51 12.18 45.37
C VAL A 24 -22.44 12.48 46.87
N ILE A 25 -23.17 13.51 47.29
CA ILE A 25 -23.23 13.92 48.70
C ILE A 25 -23.86 12.79 49.53
N GLY A 26 -23.07 12.21 50.44
CA GLY A 26 -23.48 11.10 51.30
C GLY A 26 -23.23 9.69 50.73
N GLY A 27 -22.46 9.56 49.64
CA GLY A 27 -22.04 8.27 49.09
C GLY A 27 -23.11 7.55 48.25
N LEU A 28 -22.69 6.51 47.54
CA LEU A 28 -23.54 5.74 46.64
C LEU A 28 -24.62 4.96 47.38
N ALA A 29 -24.41 4.55 48.64
CA ALA A 29 -25.43 3.93 49.47
C ALA A 29 -26.65 4.84 49.69
N ARG A 30 -26.44 6.13 50.03
CA ARG A 30 -27.55 7.08 50.23
C ARG A 30 -28.23 7.45 48.90
N PHE A 31 -27.44 7.46 47.82
CA PHE A 31 -27.99 7.67 46.48
C PHE A 31 -28.87 6.50 46.02
N ALA A 32 -28.55 5.26 46.43
CA ALA A 32 -29.29 4.06 46.04
C ALA A 32 -30.79 4.17 46.36
N ASP A 33 -31.17 4.73 47.51
CA ASP A 33 -32.57 4.86 47.91
C ASP A 33 -33.34 5.87 47.05
N THR A 34 -32.67 6.97 46.67
CA THR A 34 -33.27 7.97 45.78
C THR A 34 -33.39 7.42 44.36
N TRP A 35 -32.34 6.75 43.89
CA TRP A 35 -32.32 6.13 42.57
C TRP A 35 -33.34 5.00 42.44
N THR A 36 -33.53 4.18 43.49
CA THR A 36 -34.51 3.08 43.50
C THR A 36 -35.93 3.61 43.31
N ARG A 37 -36.30 4.71 43.98
CA ARG A 37 -37.61 5.35 43.81
C ARG A 37 -37.80 5.91 42.39
N GLU A 38 -36.79 6.61 41.87
CA GLU A 38 -36.81 7.17 40.51
C GLU A 38 -36.90 6.06 39.45
N ALA A 39 -36.12 4.97 39.60
CA ALA A 39 -36.09 3.85 38.67
C ALA A 39 -37.37 3.00 38.71
N THR A 40 -37.93 2.75 39.91
CA THR A 40 -39.18 2.00 40.05
C THR A 40 -40.34 2.77 39.41
N ALA A 41 -40.39 4.10 39.59
CA ALA A 41 -41.39 4.95 38.93
C ALA A 41 -41.22 4.98 37.40
N ALA A 42 -39.99 4.88 36.89
CA ALA A 42 -39.70 4.94 35.46
C ALA A 42 -39.89 3.61 34.71
N PHE A 43 -39.62 2.47 35.36
CA PHE A 43 -39.59 1.15 34.70
C PHE A 43 -40.70 0.19 35.16
N GLY A 44 -41.51 0.55 36.16
CA GLY A 44 -42.63 -0.28 36.64
C GLY A 44 -42.19 -1.51 37.44
N SER A 45 -43.16 -2.30 37.91
CA SER A 45 -42.95 -3.46 38.79
C SER A 45 -42.20 -4.62 38.12
N GLU A 46 -42.25 -4.73 36.79
CA GLU A 46 -41.55 -5.78 36.03
C GLU A 46 -40.02 -5.67 36.13
N ALA A 47 -39.49 -4.46 36.36
CA ALA A 47 -38.05 -4.21 36.52
C ALA A 47 -37.56 -4.31 37.97
N SER A 48 -38.44 -4.66 38.92
CA SER A 48 -38.14 -4.58 40.37
C SER A 48 -36.89 -5.38 40.77
N ALA A 49 -36.72 -6.59 40.24
CA ALA A 49 -35.55 -7.43 40.52
C ALA A 49 -34.24 -6.79 40.04
N TRP A 50 -34.25 -6.15 38.87
CA TRP A 50 -33.08 -5.48 38.30
C TRP A 50 -32.76 -4.17 39.03
N VAL A 51 -33.78 -3.39 39.39
CA VAL A 51 -33.62 -2.17 40.18
C VAL A 51 -33.05 -2.48 41.56
N GLN A 52 -33.56 -3.51 42.25
CA GLN A 52 -33.03 -3.92 43.55
C GLN A 52 -31.61 -4.47 43.44
N ALA A 53 -31.30 -5.27 42.41
CA ALA A 53 -29.93 -5.75 42.20
C ALA A 53 -28.93 -4.59 42.10
N ILE A 54 -29.25 -3.54 41.35
CA ILE A 54 -28.37 -2.36 41.25
C ILE A 54 -28.30 -1.59 42.58
N ALA A 55 -29.43 -1.40 43.26
CA ALA A 55 -29.47 -0.71 44.56
C ALA A 55 -28.59 -1.41 45.60
N ASP A 56 -28.63 -2.74 45.66
CA ASP A 56 -27.81 -3.53 46.59
C ASP A 56 -26.32 -3.39 46.31
N ARG A 57 -25.90 -3.36 45.03
CA ARG A 57 -24.49 -3.17 44.67
C ARG A 57 -24.02 -1.74 44.97
N LEU A 58 -24.89 -0.74 44.82
CA LEU A 58 -24.58 0.63 45.23
C LEU A 58 -24.39 0.75 46.74
N ARG A 59 -25.20 0.06 47.55
CA ARG A 59 -25.03 0.00 49.01
C ARG A 59 -23.77 -0.77 49.42
N ALA A 60 -23.50 -1.89 48.76
CA ALA A 60 -22.31 -2.69 49.02
C ALA A 60 -21.03 -1.93 48.67
N TYR A 61 -21.04 -1.10 47.61
CA TYR A 61 -19.88 -0.30 47.21
C TYR A 61 -19.37 0.63 48.32
N SER A 62 -20.28 1.28 49.06
CA SER A 62 -19.93 2.16 50.18
C SER A 62 -19.25 1.45 51.35
N GLN A 63 -19.33 0.12 51.43
CA GLN A 63 -18.70 -0.69 52.48
C GLN A 63 -17.32 -1.23 52.08
N LEU A 64 -16.92 -1.09 50.81
CA LEU A 64 -15.63 -1.57 50.33
C LEU A 64 -14.52 -0.62 50.74
N SER A 65 -13.42 -1.14 51.27
CA SER A 65 -12.24 -0.35 51.70
C SER A 65 -11.07 -0.44 50.72
N SER A 66 -11.03 -1.46 49.86
CA SER A 66 -9.95 -1.74 48.92
C SER A 66 -10.21 -1.18 47.51
N ARG A 67 -9.22 -0.51 46.92
CA ARG A 67 -9.35 0.07 45.56
C ARG A 67 -9.60 -1.00 44.47
N PRO A 68 -8.89 -2.15 44.44
CA PRO A 68 -9.23 -3.26 43.54
C PRO A 68 -10.68 -3.75 43.64
N GLU A 69 -11.22 -3.85 44.86
CA GLU A 69 -12.62 -4.28 45.08
C GLU A 69 -13.61 -3.23 44.56
N ARG A 70 -13.32 -1.94 44.77
CA ARG A 70 -14.12 -0.84 44.21
C ARG A 70 -14.10 -0.82 42.68
N VAL A 71 -12.96 -1.10 42.07
CA VAL A 71 -12.86 -1.23 40.60
C VAL A 71 -13.78 -2.35 40.09
N ALA A 72 -13.67 -3.55 40.68
CA ALA A 72 -14.50 -4.69 40.31
C ALA A 72 -16.01 -4.43 40.51
N ALA A 73 -16.38 -3.77 41.60
CA ALA A 73 -17.76 -3.42 41.90
C ALA A 73 -18.35 -2.39 40.90
N LEU A 74 -17.57 -1.39 40.47
CA LEU A 74 -18.01 -0.44 39.43
C LEU A 74 -18.16 -1.12 38.06
N GLU A 75 -17.25 -2.04 37.71
CA GLU A 75 -17.37 -2.83 36.48
C GLU A 75 -18.64 -3.69 36.47
N GLU A 76 -18.98 -4.31 37.60
CA GLU A 76 -20.22 -5.07 37.75
C GLU A 76 -21.46 -4.16 37.63
N LEU A 77 -21.45 -2.98 38.26
CA LEU A 77 -22.52 -2.00 38.15
C LEU A 77 -22.73 -1.51 36.69
N PHE A 78 -21.65 -1.23 35.96
CA PHE A 78 -21.74 -0.89 34.54
C PHE A 78 -22.28 -2.04 33.69
N ARG A 79 -21.93 -3.29 34.04
CA ARG A 79 -22.45 -4.49 33.37
C ARG A 79 -23.95 -4.65 33.61
N LEU A 80 -24.43 -4.51 34.85
CA LEU A 80 -25.86 -4.58 35.19
C LEU A 80 -26.67 -3.47 34.50
N LEU A 81 -26.13 -2.26 34.45
CA LEU A 81 -26.75 -1.14 33.73
C LEU A 81 -26.83 -1.37 32.22
N LYS A 82 -25.85 -2.07 31.64
CA LYS A 82 -25.84 -2.43 30.22
C LYS A 82 -26.80 -3.57 29.89
N ALA A 83 -27.01 -4.51 30.82
CA ALA A 83 -27.92 -5.63 30.65
C ALA A 83 -29.40 -5.22 30.62
N GLY A 84 -29.76 -4.17 31.38
CA GLY A 84 -31.12 -3.66 31.45
C GLY A 84 -32.11 -4.60 32.18
N PRO A 85 -33.39 -4.20 32.29
CA PRO A 85 -34.39 -4.87 33.14
C PRO A 85 -34.77 -6.32 32.76
N SER A 86 -34.41 -6.78 31.57
CA SER A 86 -34.95 -8.02 30.96
C SER A 86 -34.15 -9.30 31.27
N ALA A 87 -33.17 -9.24 32.17
CA ALA A 87 -32.36 -10.40 32.54
C ALA A 87 -32.79 -11.00 33.90
N GLY A 88 -34.03 -11.48 33.99
CA GLY A 88 -34.50 -12.31 35.12
C GLY A 88 -34.52 -13.80 34.71
N ALA A 89 -33.66 -14.62 35.31
CA ALA A 89 -33.76 -16.08 35.22
C ALA A 89 -34.62 -16.63 36.38
N PRO A 90 -35.49 -17.65 36.17
CA PRO A 90 -36.25 -18.29 37.24
C PRO A 90 -35.38 -19.26 38.08
N PRO A 91 -35.79 -19.61 39.31
CA PRO A 91 -34.94 -20.31 40.28
C PRO A 91 -34.80 -21.81 39.98
N ALA A 92 -33.65 -22.36 40.38
CA ALA A 92 -33.30 -23.77 40.25
C ALA A 92 -34.16 -24.67 41.18
N GLY A 93 -34.84 -25.65 40.59
CA GLY A 93 -35.42 -26.80 41.30
C GLY A 93 -34.39 -27.92 41.54
N PRO A 94 -34.60 -28.82 42.52
CA PRO A 94 -33.60 -29.77 42.99
C PRO A 94 -33.42 -30.97 42.03
N PRO A 95 -32.28 -31.68 42.08
CA PRO A 95 -31.93 -32.67 41.07
C PRO A 95 -32.62 -34.02 41.34
N ARG A 96 -32.98 -34.72 40.26
CA ARG A 96 -33.34 -36.15 40.26
C ARG A 96 -32.55 -36.89 39.17
N PRO A 97 -32.32 -38.20 39.35
CA PRO A 97 -31.02 -38.82 39.09
C PRO A 97 -30.78 -39.26 37.65
N VAL A 98 -29.49 -39.38 37.33
CA VAL A 98 -28.93 -39.84 36.06
C VAL A 98 -29.26 -41.30 35.80
N GLU A 99 -29.96 -41.58 34.70
CA GLU A 99 -30.10 -42.92 34.14
C GLU A 99 -29.20 -43.04 32.89
N ARG A 100 -28.32 -44.04 32.91
CA ARG A 100 -27.37 -44.34 31.84
C ARG A 100 -28.10 -44.97 30.65
N ALA A 101 -28.00 -44.34 29.48
CA ALA A 101 -28.29 -45.00 28.20
C ALA A 101 -27.22 -44.68 27.14
N GLN A 102 -26.48 -45.74 26.85
CA GLN A 102 -25.65 -46.14 25.71
C GLN A 102 -25.57 -45.21 24.46
N ARG A 103 -24.33 -45.05 23.99
CA ARG A 103 -23.92 -44.34 22.75
C ARG A 103 -24.23 -45.16 21.49
N PRO A 104 -24.72 -44.54 20.40
CA PRO A 104 -24.49 -44.99 19.02
C PRO A 104 -23.23 -44.30 18.42
N PRO A 105 -22.66 -44.85 17.33
CA PRO A 105 -21.30 -44.56 16.88
C PRO A 105 -21.14 -43.22 16.15
N HIS A 106 -19.90 -42.74 16.16
CA HIS A 106 -19.37 -41.49 15.60
C HIS A 106 -20.00 -41.03 14.27
N ALA A 107 -20.65 -39.87 14.30
CA ALA A 107 -20.65 -38.92 13.19
C ALA A 107 -19.45 -37.95 13.36
N PRO A 108 -18.82 -37.48 12.27
CA PRO A 108 -17.70 -36.54 12.35
C PRO A 108 -18.13 -35.23 13.05
N PRO A 109 -17.24 -34.57 13.80
CA PRO A 109 -17.61 -33.41 14.60
C PRO A 109 -18.13 -32.28 13.70
N ALA A 110 -19.37 -31.87 13.96
CA ALA A 110 -19.91 -30.64 13.38
C ALA A 110 -19.03 -29.47 13.81
N ALA A 111 -18.61 -28.67 12.83
CA ALA A 111 -17.86 -27.45 13.07
C ALA A 111 -18.58 -26.58 14.13
N PRO A 112 -17.83 -25.90 15.02
CA PRO A 112 -18.44 -25.06 16.05
C PRO A 112 -19.40 -24.05 15.41
N PRO A 113 -20.58 -23.78 16.02
CA PRO A 113 -21.52 -22.82 15.47
C PRO A 113 -20.80 -21.48 15.33
N ARG A 114 -20.70 -21.01 14.08
CA ARG A 114 -20.15 -19.70 13.78
C ARG A 114 -20.93 -18.67 14.61
N PRO A 115 -20.25 -17.71 15.27
CA PRO A 115 -20.94 -16.68 16.02
C PRO A 115 -21.97 -15.99 15.10
N PRO A 116 -23.16 -15.63 15.62
CA PRO A 116 -24.18 -14.97 14.82
C PRO A 116 -23.56 -13.73 14.18
N ARG A 117 -23.59 -13.68 12.84
CA ARG A 117 -23.11 -12.53 12.08
C ARG A 117 -23.94 -11.32 12.50
N GLU A 118 -23.40 -10.49 13.39
CA GLU A 118 -23.98 -9.20 13.71
C GLU A 118 -24.25 -8.46 12.40
N LYS A 119 -25.50 -8.07 12.17
CA LYS A 119 -25.84 -7.28 10.98
C LYS A 119 -25.02 -5.98 11.09
N PRO A 120 -24.19 -5.63 10.08
CA PRO A 120 -23.36 -4.45 10.19
C PRO A 120 -24.24 -3.20 10.32
N THR A 121 -24.03 -2.44 11.39
CA THR A 121 -24.75 -1.20 11.70
C THR A 121 -23.85 0.02 11.51
N GLY A 122 -24.46 1.20 11.35
CA GLY A 122 -23.74 2.46 11.19
C GLY A 122 -22.96 2.56 9.87
N LEU A 123 -21.71 3.03 9.94
CA LEU A 123 -20.84 3.22 8.77
C LEU A 123 -20.55 1.92 8.01
N ASN A 124 -20.56 0.77 8.68
CA ASN A 124 -20.28 -0.52 8.05
C ASN A 124 -21.54 -1.14 7.41
N ALA A 125 -22.71 -0.52 7.59
CA ALA A 125 -23.96 -1.00 7.02
C ALA A 125 -23.89 -1.06 5.47
N PRO A 126 -24.63 -1.99 4.84
CA PRO A 126 -24.65 -2.11 3.39
C PRO A 126 -25.26 -0.87 2.75
N LEU A 127 -24.84 -0.55 1.53
CA LEU A 127 -25.35 0.59 0.77
C LEU A 127 -26.88 0.59 0.58
N THR A 128 -27.52 -0.57 0.61
CA THR A 128 -28.99 -0.71 0.54
C THR A 128 -29.72 -0.06 1.72
N ALA A 129 -29.02 0.27 2.81
CA ALA A 129 -29.56 1.04 3.92
C ALA A 129 -29.80 2.52 3.55
N ILE A 130 -29.17 3.03 2.49
CA ILE A 130 -29.33 4.41 2.04
C ILE A 130 -30.56 4.51 1.14
N GLN A 131 -31.49 5.41 1.51
CA GLN A 131 -32.67 5.69 0.70
C GLN A 131 -32.28 6.20 -0.70
N GLY A 132 -32.67 5.44 -1.73
CA GLY A 132 -32.32 5.71 -3.13
C GLY A 132 -31.31 4.73 -3.74
N ILE A 133 -30.72 3.84 -2.94
CA ILE A 133 -29.87 2.75 -3.43
C ILE A 133 -30.61 1.41 -3.32
N GLY A 134 -31.22 0.96 -4.42
CA GLY A 134 -31.81 -0.37 -4.51
C GLY A 134 -30.76 -1.47 -4.71
N LYS A 135 -31.16 -2.75 -4.58
CA LYS A 135 -30.27 -3.93 -4.74
C LYS A 135 -29.43 -3.91 -6.03
N ARG A 136 -30.04 -3.52 -7.16
CA ARG A 136 -29.35 -3.42 -8.47
C ARG A 136 -28.26 -2.34 -8.46
N GLN A 137 -28.53 -1.18 -7.85
CA GLN A 137 -27.54 -0.10 -7.77
C GLN A 137 -26.41 -0.44 -6.79
N ALA A 138 -26.74 -1.11 -5.68
CA ALA A 138 -25.73 -1.62 -4.76
C ALA A 138 -24.78 -2.64 -5.43
N GLN A 139 -25.31 -3.53 -6.30
CA GLN A 139 -24.48 -4.45 -7.08
C GLN A 139 -23.56 -3.73 -8.08
N ARG A 140 -24.04 -2.65 -8.72
CA ARG A 140 -23.20 -1.82 -9.60
C ARG A 140 -22.10 -1.12 -8.80
N LEU A 141 -22.44 -0.50 -7.68
CA LEU A 141 -21.46 0.15 -6.79
C LEU A 141 -20.44 -0.86 -6.22
N ALA A 142 -20.84 -2.10 -5.97
CA ALA A 142 -19.92 -3.16 -5.54
C ALA A 142 -18.85 -3.50 -6.58
N ARG A 143 -19.10 -3.29 -7.89
CA ARG A 143 -18.09 -3.41 -8.96
C ARG A 143 -17.01 -2.33 -8.86
N LEU A 144 -17.33 -1.18 -8.25
CA LEU A 144 -16.37 -0.12 -7.91
C LEU A 144 -15.69 -0.37 -6.55
N GLY A 145 -15.91 -1.53 -5.92
CA GLY A 145 -15.41 -1.83 -4.58
C GLY A 145 -16.24 -1.19 -3.45
N LEU A 146 -17.34 -0.49 -3.76
CA LEU A 146 -18.16 0.23 -2.78
C LEU A 146 -19.26 -0.69 -2.24
N ARG A 147 -19.13 -1.12 -0.98
CA ARG A 147 -20.06 -2.08 -0.35
C ARG A 147 -20.78 -1.52 0.86
N THR A 148 -20.16 -0.57 1.56
CA THR A 148 -20.63 0.01 2.81
C THR A 148 -20.79 1.53 2.72
N ILE A 149 -21.51 2.11 3.69
CA ILE A 149 -21.65 3.57 3.80
C ILE A 149 -20.28 4.24 3.95
N ARG A 150 -19.36 3.63 4.72
CA ARG A 150 -17.96 4.05 4.84
C ARG A 150 -17.28 4.14 3.48
N ASP A 151 -17.39 3.09 2.66
CA ASP A 151 -16.75 3.08 1.35
C ASP A 151 -17.24 4.25 0.48
N LEU A 152 -18.54 4.57 0.55
CA LEU A 152 -19.11 5.68 -0.22
C LEU A 152 -18.71 7.05 0.33
N LEU A 153 -18.55 7.18 1.65
CA LEU A 153 -18.08 8.40 2.31
C LEU A 153 -16.60 8.70 2.01
N PHE A 154 -15.78 7.66 1.85
CA PHE A 154 -14.36 7.78 1.49
C PHE A 154 -14.10 7.58 -0.01
N HIS A 155 -15.14 7.50 -0.84
CA HIS A 155 -15.02 7.45 -2.29
C HIS A 155 -14.76 8.86 -2.85
N LEU A 156 -13.52 9.33 -2.68
CA LEU A 156 -13.14 10.70 -3.03
C LEU A 156 -13.24 10.97 -4.55
N PRO A 157 -13.59 12.21 -4.95
CA PRO A 157 -13.60 12.58 -6.37
C PRO A 157 -12.18 12.60 -6.97
N ARG A 158 -12.05 12.22 -8.24
CA ARG A 158 -10.77 12.27 -8.96
C ARG A 158 -10.35 13.70 -9.29
N ARG A 159 -11.33 14.53 -9.64
CA ARG A 159 -11.15 15.95 -9.98
C ARG A 159 -12.41 16.73 -9.63
N HIS A 160 -12.29 18.04 -9.65
CA HIS A 160 -13.40 18.98 -9.56
C HIS A 160 -13.42 19.81 -10.83
N GLU A 161 -14.58 19.89 -11.47
CA GLU A 161 -14.81 20.79 -12.60
C GLU A 161 -15.27 22.14 -12.04
N ASP A 162 -14.72 23.22 -12.58
CA ASP A 162 -14.94 24.57 -12.06
C ASP A 162 -16.02 25.29 -12.85
N PHE A 163 -17.23 25.27 -12.30
CA PHE A 163 -18.40 25.98 -12.81
C PHE A 163 -18.64 27.29 -12.02
N SER A 164 -17.62 27.81 -11.33
CA SER A 164 -17.74 29.03 -10.51
C SER A 164 -17.73 30.31 -11.34
N ASN A 165 -17.23 30.25 -12.57
CA ASN A 165 -17.11 31.42 -13.46
C ASN A 165 -18.43 31.70 -14.17
N LEU A 166 -19.37 32.30 -13.42
CA LEU A 166 -20.63 32.79 -13.94
C LEU A 166 -20.42 34.11 -14.69
N LYS A 167 -20.66 34.11 -16.00
CA LYS A 167 -20.61 35.33 -16.83
C LYS A 167 -21.96 35.58 -17.53
N PRO A 168 -22.36 36.83 -17.72
CA PRO A 168 -23.44 37.16 -18.65
C PRO A 168 -22.99 36.91 -20.10
N ILE A 169 -23.96 36.66 -21.00
CA ILE A 169 -23.73 36.37 -22.43
C ILE A 169 -22.89 37.46 -23.09
N ASN A 170 -23.10 38.72 -22.73
CA ASN A 170 -22.39 39.86 -23.34
C ASN A 170 -20.90 39.98 -22.93
N ARG A 171 -20.40 39.15 -22.00
CA ARG A 171 -18.99 39.12 -21.56
C ARG A 171 -18.27 37.82 -21.91
N LEU A 172 -18.87 37.00 -22.78
CA LEU A 172 -18.28 35.76 -23.24
C LEU A 172 -17.20 36.05 -24.28
N GLU A 173 -16.03 35.46 -24.07
CA GLU A 173 -14.90 35.50 -25.01
C GLU A 173 -14.78 34.17 -25.75
N TYR A 174 -14.13 34.16 -26.92
CA TYR A 174 -13.90 32.92 -27.65
C TYR A 174 -12.86 32.05 -26.95
N GLY A 175 -13.14 30.75 -26.86
CA GLY A 175 -12.20 29.75 -26.37
C GLY A 175 -12.16 29.59 -24.84
N GLU A 176 -12.82 30.47 -24.07
CA GLU A 176 -12.94 30.30 -22.63
C GLU A 176 -14.01 29.27 -22.24
N GLU A 177 -13.80 28.63 -21.09
CA GLU A 177 -14.75 27.69 -20.49
C GLU A 177 -15.49 28.40 -19.34
N VAL A 178 -16.81 28.51 -19.48
CA VAL A 178 -17.64 29.39 -18.64
C VAL A 178 -18.99 28.76 -18.34
N THR A 179 -19.66 29.29 -17.32
CA THR A 179 -21.01 28.89 -16.95
C THR A 179 -21.94 30.08 -17.08
N ILE A 180 -23.12 29.89 -17.66
CA ILE A 180 -24.12 30.95 -17.83
C ILE A 180 -25.49 30.48 -17.35
N ILE A 181 -26.27 31.39 -16.78
CA ILE A 181 -27.66 31.15 -16.37
C ILE A 181 -28.55 31.79 -17.43
N VAL A 182 -29.36 30.98 -18.11
CA VAL A 182 -30.12 31.40 -19.28
C VAL A 182 -31.53 30.86 -19.26
N ARG A 183 -32.43 31.56 -19.93
CA ARG A 183 -33.77 31.11 -20.27
C ARG A 183 -33.78 30.59 -21.71
N VAL A 184 -34.44 29.47 -21.92
CA VAL A 184 -34.64 28.88 -23.25
C VAL A 184 -35.68 29.71 -24.00
N GLN A 185 -35.29 30.36 -25.09
CA GLN A 185 -36.19 31.17 -25.90
C GLN A 185 -36.90 30.35 -26.98
N SER A 186 -36.18 29.43 -27.63
CA SER A 186 -36.73 28.51 -28.62
C SER A 186 -35.85 27.26 -28.74
N THR A 187 -36.42 26.19 -29.27
CA THR A 187 -35.73 24.92 -29.50
C THR A 187 -36.05 24.41 -30.89
N SER A 188 -35.08 23.83 -31.58
CA SER A 188 -35.27 23.18 -32.87
C SER A 188 -34.54 21.85 -32.94
N THR A 189 -35.08 20.92 -33.72
CA THR A 189 -34.43 19.64 -34.03
C THR A 189 -34.39 19.47 -35.54
N TRP A 190 -33.28 18.99 -36.07
CA TRP A 190 -33.16 18.65 -37.49
C TRP A 190 -32.20 17.48 -37.67
N GLN A 191 -32.24 16.85 -38.84
CA GLN A 191 -31.22 15.89 -39.24
C GLN A 191 -30.15 16.58 -40.08
N THR A 192 -28.88 16.31 -39.78
CA THR A 192 -27.76 16.78 -40.57
C THR A 192 -27.69 16.03 -41.89
N ARG A 193 -26.98 16.60 -42.87
CA ARG A 193 -26.71 15.96 -44.17
C ARG A 193 -26.00 14.60 -44.06
N SER A 194 -25.37 14.32 -42.91
CA SER A 194 -24.72 13.05 -42.58
C SER A 194 -25.62 12.04 -41.84
N GLY A 195 -26.93 12.32 -41.72
CA GLY A 195 -27.91 11.44 -41.05
C GLY A 195 -27.88 11.49 -39.52
N ARG A 196 -27.17 12.43 -38.90
CA ARG A 196 -27.10 12.59 -37.44
C ARG A 196 -28.17 13.58 -36.97
N THR A 197 -28.85 13.29 -35.86
CA THR A 197 -29.87 14.19 -35.32
C THR A 197 -29.22 15.29 -34.49
N ALA A 198 -29.56 16.55 -34.72
CA ALA A 198 -29.08 17.69 -33.93
C ALA A 198 -30.24 18.36 -33.20
N PHE A 199 -30.02 18.71 -31.94
CA PHE A 199 -30.92 19.53 -31.11
C PHE A 199 -30.26 20.88 -30.86
N LYS A 200 -30.94 21.99 -31.14
CA LYS A 200 -30.47 23.35 -30.86
C LYS A 200 -31.44 24.05 -29.93
N ALA A 201 -30.88 24.79 -28.98
CA ALA A 201 -31.62 25.74 -28.15
C ALA A 201 -31.05 27.14 -28.35
N LEU A 202 -31.93 28.12 -28.54
CA LEU A 202 -31.60 29.54 -28.44
C LEU A 202 -31.80 29.98 -27.00
N LEU A 203 -30.75 30.53 -26.41
CA LEU A 203 -30.64 30.82 -24.99
C LEU A 203 -30.45 32.32 -24.77
N THR A 204 -31.07 32.88 -23.73
CA THR A 204 -30.95 34.31 -23.39
C THR A 204 -30.87 34.53 -21.89
N ASP A 205 -30.10 35.52 -21.46
CA ASP A 205 -30.00 35.97 -20.07
C ASP A 205 -30.44 37.43 -19.89
N ASN A 206 -31.17 37.98 -20.87
CA ASN A 206 -31.52 39.38 -21.04
C ASN A 206 -30.36 40.33 -21.43
N THR A 207 -29.10 39.86 -21.44
CA THR A 207 -27.95 40.64 -21.91
C THR A 207 -27.57 40.30 -23.35
N GLY A 208 -27.97 39.12 -23.84
CA GLY A 208 -27.76 38.70 -25.21
C GLY A 208 -28.46 37.39 -25.56
N TYR A 209 -28.09 36.84 -26.71
CA TYR A 209 -28.54 35.55 -27.21
C TYR A 209 -27.35 34.68 -27.56
N ILE A 210 -27.42 33.39 -27.24
CA ILE A 210 -26.40 32.40 -27.60
C ILE A 210 -27.05 31.10 -28.03
N GLU A 211 -26.49 30.45 -29.04
CA GLU A 211 -26.97 29.15 -29.51
C GLU A 211 -26.19 28.02 -28.84
N ALA A 212 -26.90 27.00 -28.36
CA ALA A 212 -26.30 25.74 -27.91
C ALA A 212 -26.80 24.58 -28.78
N THR A 213 -25.88 23.78 -29.32
CA THR A 213 -26.20 22.66 -30.22
C THR A 213 -25.67 21.34 -29.67
N TRP A 214 -26.53 20.33 -29.54
CA TRP A 214 -26.18 18.97 -29.13
C TRP A 214 -26.38 17.99 -30.29
N PHE A 215 -25.34 17.25 -30.65
CA PHE A 215 -25.40 16.24 -31.71
C PHE A 215 -25.75 14.85 -31.12
N ASN A 216 -26.56 14.09 -31.84
CA ASN A 216 -27.05 12.75 -31.49
C ASN A 216 -27.77 12.65 -30.13
N GLN A 217 -28.42 13.72 -29.67
CA GLN A 217 -29.16 13.75 -28.39
C GLN A 217 -30.61 14.24 -28.55
N PRO A 218 -31.47 13.53 -29.32
CA PRO A 218 -32.85 13.98 -29.59
C PRO A 218 -33.74 14.03 -28.33
N TYR A 219 -33.44 13.22 -27.31
CA TYR A 219 -34.18 13.21 -26.04
C TYR A 219 -34.17 14.57 -25.31
N LEU A 220 -33.26 15.47 -25.66
CA LEU A 220 -33.19 16.81 -25.06
C LEU A 220 -34.40 17.67 -25.41
N ALA A 221 -35.07 17.42 -26.54
CA ALA A 221 -36.29 18.13 -26.93
C ALA A 221 -37.43 17.95 -25.90
N GLU A 222 -37.48 16.80 -25.22
CA GLU A 222 -38.49 16.55 -24.18
C GLU A 222 -38.15 17.22 -22.84
N ARG A 223 -36.85 17.48 -22.60
CA ARG A 223 -36.28 17.89 -21.30
C ARG A 223 -35.94 19.37 -21.18
N ILE A 224 -35.56 20.00 -22.30
CA ILE A 224 -35.26 21.43 -22.40
C ILE A 224 -36.43 22.06 -23.15
N ARG A 225 -37.32 22.73 -22.43
CA ARG A 225 -38.53 23.33 -22.99
C ARG A 225 -38.43 24.84 -23.06
N GLN A 226 -39.12 25.42 -24.02
CA GLN A 226 -39.25 26.87 -24.13
C GLN A 226 -39.73 27.48 -22.81
N GLY A 227 -39.11 28.60 -22.42
CA GLY A 227 -39.42 29.34 -21.20
C GLY A 227 -38.70 28.84 -19.95
N GLN A 228 -38.06 27.67 -19.97
CA GLN A 228 -37.34 27.08 -18.84
C GLN A 228 -36.03 27.84 -18.58
N GLN A 229 -35.70 28.06 -17.29
CA GLN A 229 -34.38 28.52 -16.89
C GLN A 229 -33.43 27.34 -16.68
N ILE A 230 -32.27 27.40 -17.32
CA ILE A 230 -31.23 26.39 -17.26
C ILE A 230 -29.87 27.05 -17.02
N VAL A 231 -28.97 26.32 -16.38
CA VAL A 231 -27.55 26.63 -16.34
C VAL A 231 -26.90 25.86 -17.47
N VAL A 232 -26.07 26.54 -18.26
CA VAL A 232 -25.31 25.96 -19.37
C VAL A 232 -23.85 26.20 -19.11
N SER A 233 -23.02 25.17 -19.26
CA SER A 233 -21.58 25.32 -19.17
C SER A 233 -20.84 24.52 -20.23
N GLY A 234 -19.78 25.14 -20.75
CA GLY A 234 -18.88 24.53 -21.69
C GLY A 234 -17.90 25.56 -22.23
N LYS A 235 -17.16 25.16 -23.25
CA LYS A 235 -16.27 26.04 -23.99
C LYS A 235 -17.06 26.89 -24.99
N VAL A 236 -16.87 28.21 -24.95
CA VAL A 236 -17.45 29.13 -25.93
C VAL A 236 -16.72 28.96 -27.26
N ASP A 237 -17.47 28.57 -28.27
CA ASP A 237 -17.02 28.43 -29.64
C ASP A 237 -17.58 29.58 -30.50
N GLN A 238 -17.19 29.65 -31.77
CA GLN A 238 -17.74 30.61 -32.72
C GLN A 238 -18.23 29.92 -33.98
N TYR A 239 -19.45 30.26 -34.40
CA TYR A 239 -19.99 29.86 -35.69
C TYR A 239 -20.42 31.11 -36.47
N LEU A 240 -19.83 31.30 -37.66
CA LEU A 240 -20.03 32.50 -38.49
C LEU A 240 -19.82 33.82 -37.69
N GLY A 241 -18.80 33.84 -36.83
CA GLY A 241 -18.46 35.00 -35.99
C GLY A 241 -19.39 35.25 -34.81
N ARG A 242 -20.38 34.38 -34.54
CA ARG A 242 -21.26 34.48 -33.37
C ARG A 242 -20.86 33.47 -32.31
N PRO A 243 -20.79 33.86 -31.02
CA PRO A 243 -20.54 32.92 -29.93
C PRO A 243 -21.60 31.82 -29.90
N CYS A 244 -21.18 30.58 -29.67
CA CYS A 244 -22.07 29.44 -29.53
C CYS A 244 -21.47 28.38 -28.61
N PHE A 245 -22.30 27.43 -28.19
CA PHE A 245 -21.85 26.23 -27.49
C PHE A 245 -22.08 24.98 -28.34
N THR A 246 -21.06 24.14 -28.39
CA THR A 246 -21.14 22.82 -29.01
C THR A 246 -21.15 21.74 -27.94
N SER A 247 -22.28 21.05 -27.81
CA SER A 247 -22.58 20.01 -26.81
C SER A 247 -22.26 20.39 -25.36
N PRO A 248 -22.70 21.56 -24.86
CA PRO A 248 -22.41 21.98 -23.49
C PRO A 248 -23.15 21.12 -22.45
N GLU A 249 -22.66 21.09 -21.22
CA GLU A 249 -23.40 20.54 -20.09
C GLU A 249 -24.55 21.49 -19.70
N TRP A 250 -25.66 20.94 -19.21
CA TRP A 250 -26.79 21.73 -18.75
C TRP A 250 -27.53 21.12 -17.55
N GLU A 251 -28.08 21.99 -16.70
CA GLU A 251 -29.02 21.61 -15.65
C GLU A 251 -30.17 22.64 -15.49
N PRO A 252 -31.39 22.22 -15.14
CA PRO A 252 -32.45 23.16 -14.79
C PRO A 252 -32.07 23.94 -13.52
N VAL A 253 -32.32 25.25 -13.51
CA VAL A 253 -32.07 26.09 -12.33
C VAL A 253 -32.95 25.60 -11.16
N GLN A 254 -32.33 25.10 -10.10
CA GLN A 254 -32.97 24.69 -8.85
C GLN A 254 -32.32 25.43 -7.67
N LYS A 255 -32.99 25.48 -6.51
CA LYS A 255 -32.53 26.20 -5.28
C LYS A 255 -31.10 25.85 -4.82
N ARG A 256 -30.51 24.72 -5.26
CA ARG A 256 -29.11 24.34 -5.01
C ARG A 256 -28.54 23.63 -6.25
N LEU A 257 -27.59 24.27 -6.91
CA LEU A 257 -26.86 23.74 -8.06
C LEU A 257 -25.81 22.72 -7.57
N ILE A 258 -26.11 21.43 -7.68
CA ILE A 258 -25.20 20.34 -7.27
C ILE A 258 -24.38 19.84 -8.47
N HIS A 259 -24.83 20.12 -9.71
CA HIS A 259 -24.18 19.63 -10.91
C HIS A 259 -23.54 20.72 -11.76
N THR A 260 -23.88 22.00 -11.61
CA THR A 260 -23.29 23.10 -12.41
C THR A 260 -23.06 24.38 -11.60
N GLY A 261 -22.77 24.26 -10.30
CA GLY A 261 -22.52 25.42 -9.43
C GLY A 261 -21.25 25.24 -8.61
N GLY A 262 -20.34 26.21 -8.72
CA GLY A 262 -19.07 26.18 -7.99
C GLY A 262 -18.14 25.07 -8.48
N LEU A 263 -17.46 24.40 -7.55
CA LEU A 263 -16.58 23.27 -7.85
C LEU A 263 -17.35 21.95 -7.76
N VAL A 264 -17.59 21.32 -8.91
CA VAL A 264 -18.41 20.11 -9.01
C VAL A 264 -17.54 18.86 -9.02
N PRO A 265 -17.76 17.89 -8.11
CA PRO A 265 -16.93 16.68 -8.03
C PRO A 265 -17.21 15.70 -9.17
N VAL A 266 -16.13 15.10 -9.68
CA VAL A 266 -16.14 14.05 -10.70
C VAL A 266 -15.59 12.75 -10.09
N TYR A 267 -16.44 11.73 -10.01
CA TYR A 267 -16.11 10.43 -9.44
C TYR A 267 -15.76 9.40 -10.52
N SER A 268 -15.07 8.34 -10.11
CA SER A 268 -14.88 7.14 -10.93
C SER A 268 -16.23 6.46 -11.18
N LEU A 269 -16.54 6.12 -12.44
CA LEU A 269 -17.82 5.50 -12.79
C LEU A 269 -17.67 4.05 -13.21
N THR A 270 -18.77 3.32 -13.15
CA THR A 270 -18.96 2.00 -13.77
C THR A 270 -20.22 2.04 -14.63
N GLU A 271 -20.35 1.07 -15.52
CA GLU A 271 -21.51 0.96 -16.41
C GLU A 271 -22.83 0.99 -15.62
N GLY A 272 -23.75 1.86 -16.05
CA GLY A 272 -25.05 2.03 -15.41
C GLY A 272 -25.06 2.91 -14.15
N VAL A 273 -23.94 3.57 -13.81
CA VAL A 273 -23.86 4.59 -12.75
C VAL A 273 -23.42 5.93 -13.37
N THR A 274 -24.22 6.98 -13.20
CA THR A 274 -23.89 8.32 -13.72
C THR A 274 -23.34 9.22 -12.61
N ASN A 275 -22.44 10.14 -12.96
CA ASN A 275 -21.91 11.13 -12.02
C ASN A 275 -23.03 11.98 -11.39
N ARG A 276 -24.07 12.33 -12.18
CA ARG A 276 -25.24 13.06 -11.69
C ARG A 276 -25.96 12.29 -10.58
N TRP A 277 -26.21 11.00 -10.76
CA TRP A 277 -26.85 10.19 -9.72
C TRP A 277 -25.93 10.02 -8.50
N LEU A 278 -24.65 9.68 -8.74
CA LEU A 278 -23.68 9.43 -7.67
C LEU A 278 -23.44 10.66 -6.78
N ARG A 279 -23.33 11.86 -7.36
CA ARG A 279 -23.24 13.13 -6.61
C ARG A 279 -24.42 13.32 -5.65
N LYS A 280 -25.66 13.03 -6.08
CA LYS A 280 -26.85 13.17 -5.22
C LYS A 280 -26.81 12.20 -4.03
N VAL A 281 -26.36 10.97 -4.28
CA VAL A 281 -26.24 9.95 -3.23
C VAL A 281 -25.12 10.32 -2.26
N ILE A 282 -23.92 10.64 -2.77
CA ILE A 282 -22.77 11.02 -1.94
C ILE A 282 -23.08 12.28 -1.13
N ARG A 283 -23.76 13.28 -1.70
CA ARG A 283 -24.16 14.48 -0.96
C ARG A 283 -24.97 14.15 0.30
N ARG A 284 -25.97 13.28 0.18
CA ARG A 284 -26.78 12.83 1.33
C ARG A 284 -25.94 12.09 2.36
N VAL A 285 -25.03 11.24 1.90
CA VAL A 285 -24.14 10.48 2.79
C VAL A 285 -23.18 11.41 3.52
N VAL A 286 -22.53 12.34 2.83
CA VAL A 286 -21.60 13.31 3.41
C VAL A 286 -22.32 14.22 4.40
N ASP A 287 -23.45 14.81 4.02
CA ASP A 287 -24.21 15.73 4.88
C ASP A 287 -24.68 15.05 6.18
N TYR A 288 -25.04 13.75 6.11
CA TYR A 288 -25.48 13.00 7.28
C TYR A 288 -24.32 12.40 8.08
N TRP A 289 -23.35 11.75 7.44
CA TRP A 289 -22.34 10.95 8.13
C TRP A 289 -21.07 11.72 8.48
N ALA A 290 -20.65 12.73 7.72
CA ALA A 290 -19.40 13.44 8.00
C ALA A 290 -19.33 14.00 9.43
N PRO A 291 -20.38 14.64 10.01
CA PRO A 291 -20.36 15.13 11.39
C PRO A 291 -20.34 14.02 12.46
N ARG A 292 -20.64 12.78 12.07
CA ARG A 292 -20.77 11.63 12.96
C ARG A 292 -19.53 10.72 12.93
N VAL A 293 -18.57 11.00 12.06
CA VAL A 293 -17.29 10.28 12.04
C VAL A 293 -16.39 10.88 13.12
N PRO A 294 -15.90 10.08 14.08
CA PRO A 294 -14.90 10.55 15.03
C PRO A 294 -13.63 10.98 14.30
N ASP A 295 -13.09 12.14 14.67
CA ASP A 295 -11.80 12.60 14.15
C ASP A 295 -10.67 11.76 14.78
N PRO A 296 -9.85 11.05 13.99
CA PRO A 296 -8.77 10.22 14.52
C PRO A 296 -7.58 11.05 15.01
N LEU A 297 -7.46 12.33 14.61
CA LEU A 297 -6.34 13.18 15.02
C LEU A 297 -6.71 14.01 16.27
N PRO A 298 -5.86 13.99 17.31
CA PRO A 298 -6.06 14.80 18.52
C PRO A 298 -6.19 16.30 18.21
N PRO A 299 -7.00 17.07 18.99
CA PRO A 299 -7.17 18.50 18.80
C PRO A 299 -5.84 19.27 18.73
N ASP A 300 -4.91 19.00 19.64
CA ASP A 300 -3.62 19.69 19.73
C ASP A 300 -2.78 19.53 18.45
N LEU A 301 -2.80 18.34 17.83
CA LEU A 301 -2.13 18.08 16.56
C LEU A 301 -2.79 18.86 15.43
N ARG A 302 -4.12 19.00 15.45
CA ARG A 302 -4.84 19.78 14.42
C ARG A 302 -4.49 21.25 14.51
N GLU A 303 -4.45 21.80 15.72
CA GLU A 303 -4.10 23.20 15.95
C GLU A 303 -2.65 23.48 15.56
N ALA A 304 -1.70 22.64 15.99
CA ALA A 304 -0.29 22.81 15.68
C ALA A 304 0.02 22.85 14.17
N TYR A 305 -0.70 22.06 13.37
CA TYR A 305 -0.49 21.96 11.92
C TYR A 305 -1.56 22.69 11.09
N GLY A 306 -2.45 23.46 11.71
CA GLY A 306 -3.51 24.22 11.02
C GLY A 306 -4.49 23.35 10.22
N LEU A 307 -4.75 22.12 10.67
CA LEU A 307 -5.54 21.11 9.98
C LEU A 307 -7.04 21.27 10.24
N LEU A 308 -7.85 21.09 9.20
CA LEU A 308 -9.31 21.00 9.33
C LEU A 308 -9.71 19.78 10.18
N ASP A 309 -10.85 19.85 10.86
CA ASP A 309 -11.50 18.66 11.42
C ASP A 309 -11.98 17.73 10.30
N LEU A 310 -12.07 16.43 10.59
CA LEU A 310 -12.42 15.41 9.59
C LEU A 310 -13.79 15.66 8.95
N ALA A 311 -14.79 16.09 9.72
CA ALA A 311 -16.13 16.34 9.19
C ALA A 311 -16.13 17.46 8.15
N THR A 312 -15.40 18.55 8.43
CA THR A 312 -15.21 19.66 7.50
C THR A 312 -14.37 19.24 6.30
N ALA A 313 -13.28 18.49 6.50
CA ALA A 313 -12.44 18.00 5.40
C ALA A 313 -13.24 17.11 4.43
N LEU A 314 -14.07 16.19 4.93
CA LEU A 314 -14.93 15.34 4.11
C LEU A 314 -15.98 16.15 3.34
N ARG A 315 -16.61 17.14 3.98
CA ARG A 315 -17.56 18.02 3.27
C ARG A 315 -16.89 18.78 2.14
N GLN A 316 -15.72 19.37 2.40
CA GLN A 316 -15.02 20.23 1.47
C GLN A 316 -14.28 19.45 0.37
N VAL A 317 -13.84 18.22 0.60
CA VAL A 317 -13.26 17.40 -0.48
C VAL A 317 -14.34 16.95 -1.47
N HIS A 318 -15.56 16.68 -1.01
CA HIS A 318 -16.66 16.26 -1.88
C HIS A 318 -17.36 17.45 -2.53
N PHE A 319 -17.72 18.47 -1.75
CA PHE A 319 -18.46 19.64 -2.21
C PHE A 319 -17.80 20.91 -1.64
N PRO A 320 -16.67 21.33 -2.21
CA PRO A 320 -15.94 22.49 -1.70
C PRO A 320 -16.68 23.80 -1.94
N ASP A 321 -16.61 24.68 -0.95
CA ASP A 321 -17.13 26.04 -1.10
C ASP A 321 -16.25 26.89 -2.01
N ASN A 322 -14.93 26.65 -2.00
CA ASN A 322 -13.95 27.31 -2.86
C ASN A 322 -12.65 26.50 -3.00
N LYS A 323 -11.78 26.92 -3.92
CA LYS A 323 -10.48 26.25 -4.19
C LYS A 323 -9.57 26.19 -2.96
N THR A 324 -9.61 27.19 -2.09
CA THR A 324 -8.79 27.24 -0.88
C THR A 324 -9.21 26.17 0.13
N MET A 325 -10.52 26.04 0.38
CA MET A 325 -11.05 25.01 1.26
C MET A 325 -10.84 23.60 0.70
N LEU A 326 -10.96 23.42 -0.63
CA LEU A 326 -10.60 22.16 -1.28
C LEU A 326 -9.14 21.78 -1.03
N LYS A 327 -8.20 22.73 -1.18
CA LYS A 327 -6.78 22.49 -0.91
C LYS A 327 -6.53 22.10 0.55
N LYS A 328 -7.14 22.81 1.50
CA LYS A 328 -7.03 22.48 2.94
C LYS A 328 -7.61 21.11 3.27
N ALA A 329 -8.75 20.74 2.69
CA ALA A 329 -9.35 19.42 2.87
C ALA A 329 -8.48 18.30 2.31
N ARG A 330 -7.95 18.47 1.08
CA ARG A 330 -7.02 17.50 0.49
C ARG A 330 -5.75 17.34 1.31
N TYR A 331 -5.17 18.46 1.76
CA TYR A 331 -3.99 18.43 2.61
C TYR A 331 -4.26 17.68 3.92
N ARG A 332 -5.39 17.97 4.57
CA ARG A 332 -5.80 17.27 5.79
C ARG A 332 -5.93 15.75 5.60
N LEU A 333 -6.65 15.32 4.57
CA LEU A 333 -6.88 13.89 4.32
C LEU A 333 -5.60 13.16 3.94
N ALA A 334 -4.75 13.78 3.12
CA ALA A 334 -3.44 13.22 2.77
C ALA A 334 -2.50 13.15 3.99
N PHE A 335 -2.51 14.19 4.85
CA PHE A 335 -1.75 14.18 6.09
C PHE A 335 -2.22 13.04 7.00
N GLU A 336 -3.53 12.90 7.22
CA GLU A 336 -4.09 11.84 8.07
C GLU A 336 -3.70 10.44 7.57
N GLU A 337 -3.83 10.20 6.26
CA GLU A 337 -3.45 8.92 5.65
C GLU A 337 -1.97 8.59 5.88
N LEU A 338 -1.08 9.54 5.57
CA LEU A 338 0.36 9.37 5.78
C LEU A 338 0.71 9.24 7.26
N PHE A 339 0.06 10.00 8.14
CA PHE A 339 0.31 9.97 9.57
C PHE A 339 -0.08 8.63 10.20
N ILE A 340 -1.28 8.12 9.90
CA ILE A 340 -1.73 6.80 10.38
C ILE A 340 -0.79 5.72 9.86
N PHE A 341 -0.38 5.83 8.60
CA PHE A 341 0.56 4.90 8.00
C PHE A 341 1.93 4.92 8.71
N GLN A 342 2.49 6.10 9.00
CA GLN A 342 3.74 6.27 9.76
C GLN A 342 3.63 5.74 11.19
N LEU A 343 2.50 5.95 11.87
CA LEU A 343 2.25 5.39 13.20
C LEU A 343 2.27 3.85 13.17
N GLY A 344 1.70 3.24 12.12
CA GLY A 344 1.77 1.80 11.91
C GLY A 344 3.21 1.29 11.82
N LEU A 345 4.06 1.98 11.06
CA LEU A 345 5.48 1.65 10.93
C LEU A 345 6.25 1.82 12.24
N LEU A 346 6.03 2.92 12.95
CA LEU A 346 6.69 3.18 14.24
C LEU A 346 6.27 2.14 15.29
N ARG A 347 4.99 1.76 15.33
CA ARG A 347 4.51 0.67 16.18
C ARG A 347 5.19 -0.64 15.82
N GLN A 348 5.34 -0.95 14.52
CA GLN A 348 6.06 -2.14 14.08
C GLN A 348 7.53 -2.11 14.50
N ARG A 349 8.20 -0.94 14.40
CA ARG A 349 9.59 -0.75 14.84
C ARG A 349 9.73 -0.93 16.35
N LEU A 350 8.80 -0.41 17.14
CA LEU A 350 8.75 -0.59 18.60
C LEU A 350 8.60 -2.07 18.97
N LEU A 351 7.65 -2.76 18.34
CA LEU A 351 7.44 -4.20 18.54
C LEU A 351 8.69 -5.01 18.13
N TRP A 352 9.44 -4.54 17.14
CA TRP A 352 10.67 -5.20 16.71
C TRP A 352 11.80 -5.04 17.72
N ARG A 353 11.96 -3.85 18.29
CA ARG A 353 12.94 -3.56 19.34
C ARG A 353 12.55 -4.15 20.71
N ALA A 354 11.32 -4.64 20.87
CA ALA A 354 10.88 -5.28 22.11
C ALA A 354 11.58 -6.62 22.38
N THR A 355 12.10 -7.29 21.34
CA THR A 355 12.99 -8.45 21.49
C THR A 355 14.43 -7.98 21.26
N PRO A 356 15.38 -8.29 22.16
CA PRO A 356 16.77 -7.88 22.01
C PRO A 356 17.40 -8.49 20.74
N GLY A 357 18.39 -7.77 20.20
CA GLY A 357 19.30 -8.28 19.18
C GLY A 357 20.49 -8.99 19.82
N ARG A 358 21.24 -9.75 19.01
CA ARG A 358 22.48 -10.39 19.45
C ARG A 358 23.64 -9.43 19.23
N GLN A 359 24.15 -8.83 20.31
CA GLN A 359 25.34 -7.98 20.21
C GLN A 359 26.53 -8.75 19.65
N ILE A 360 27.20 -8.18 18.65
CA ILE A 360 28.36 -8.78 18.02
C ILE A 360 29.61 -8.01 18.46
N PRO A 361 30.53 -8.64 19.20
CA PRO A 361 31.80 -8.02 19.55
C PRO A 361 32.66 -7.92 18.29
N ILE A 362 32.93 -6.70 17.85
CA ILE A 362 33.73 -6.42 16.65
C ILE A 362 34.99 -5.68 17.07
N GLU A 363 36.14 -6.34 16.92
CA GLU A 363 37.47 -5.76 17.09
C GLU A 363 37.79 -4.82 15.92
N GLU A 364 38.22 -3.60 16.23
CA GLU A 364 38.48 -2.59 15.19
C GLU A 364 39.72 -2.96 14.36
N GLU A 365 40.71 -3.56 15.01
CA GLU A 365 41.95 -4.03 14.37
C GLU A 365 41.65 -5.07 13.29
N ARG A 366 40.74 -6.02 13.55
CA ARG A 366 40.34 -7.04 12.57
C ARG A 366 39.57 -6.45 11.41
N LEU A 367 38.66 -5.51 11.68
CA LEU A 367 37.92 -4.78 10.65
C LEU A 367 38.88 -4.04 9.72
N GLN A 368 39.83 -3.29 10.27
CA GLN A 368 40.82 -2.56 9.47
C GLN A 368 41.74 -3.52 8.69
N ALA A 369 42.18 -4.62 9.31
CA ALA A 369 43.01 -5.62 8.64
C ALA A 369 42.31 -6.22 7.41
N PHE A 370 41.01 -6.51 7.50
CA PHE A 370 40.25 -6.98 6.34
C PHE A 370 40.06 -5.90 5.28
N ILE A 371 39.72 -4.67 5.66
CA ILE A 371 39.58 -3.57 4.70
C ILE A 371 40.88 -3.38 3.90
N LEU A 372 42.03 -3.54 4.55
CA LEU A 372 43.35 -3.47 3.91
C LEU A 372 43.69 -4.70 3.06
N SER A 373 43.08 -5.86 3.31
CA SER A 373 43.30 -7.09 2.52
C SER A 373 42.49 -7.15 1.22
N LEU A 374 41.52 -6.25 1.05
CA LEU A 374 40.70 -6.16 -0.15
C LEU A 374 41.57 -5.79 -1.37
N PRO A 375 41.30 -6.38 -2.55
CA PRO A 375 42.06 -6.11 -3.77
C PRO A 375 41.80 -4.70 -4.37
N PHE A 376 41.03 -3.86 -3.67
CA PHE A 376 40.65 -2.51 -4.06
C PHE A 376 40.39 -1.66 -2.81
N ARG A 377 40.42 -0.33 -2.97
CA ARG A 377 40.08 0.60 -1.88
C ARG A 377 38.57 0.83 -1.83
N LEU A 378 38.01 0.83 -0.63
CA LEU A 378 36.62 1.21 -0.42
C LEU A 378 36.41 2.70 -0.70
N THR A 379 35.26 3.06 -1.27
CA THR A 379 34.84 4.46 -1.44
C THR A 379 34.45 5.06 -0.09
N GLY A 380 34.37 6.40 -0.01
CA GLY A 380 33.91 7.08 1.19
C GLY A 380 32.49 6.67 1.56
N ALA A 381 31.62 6.50 0.56
CA ALA A 381 30.25 6.04 0.76
C ALA A 381 30.16 4.60 1.28
N GLN A 382 31.01 3.69 0.80
CA GLN A 382 31.11 2.32 1.31
C GLN A 382 31.60 2.29 2.76
N GLN A 383 32.61 3.09 3.10
CA GLN A 383 33.12 3.20 4.47
C GLN A 383 32.06 3.77 5.43
N ARG A 384 31.34 4.83 5.03
CA ARG A 384 30.21 5.38 5.82
C ARG A 384 29.12 4.33 6.07
N ALA A 385 28.70 3.62 5.02
CA ALA A 385 27.67 2.58 5.12
C ALA A 385 28.12 1.42 6.02
N LEU A 386 29.37 0.96 5.89
CA LEU A 386 29.94 -0.08 6.73
C LEU A 386 30.02 0.35 8.19
N GLY A 387 30.46 1.57 8.49
CA GLY A 387 30.51 2.10 9.85
C GLY A 387 29.12 2.15 10.52
N GLN A 388 28.07 2.51 9.77
CA GLN A 388 26.69 2.47 10.25
C GLN A 388 26.22 1.04 10.55
N ILE A 389 26.56 0.07 9.70
CA ILE A 389 26.24 -1.34 9.91
C ILE A 389 26.97 -1.86 11.15
N VAL A 390 28.27 -1.60 11.29
CA VAL A 390 29.08 -2.02 12.44
C VAL A 390 28.54 -1.44 13.75
N ALA A 391 28.14 -0.16 13.75
CA ALA A 391 27.51 0.47 14.91
C ALA A 391 26.20 -0.24 15.32
N ASP A 392 25.39 -0.65 14.35
CA ASP A 392 24.16 -1.39 14.63
C ASP A 392 24.43 -2.84 15.10
N LEU A 393 25.48 -3.50 14.58
CA LEU A 393 25.87 -4.85 15.03
C LEU A 393 26.40 -4.85 16.47
N ARG A 394 27.04 -3.76 16.92
CA ARG A 394 27.47 -3.56 18.32
C ARG A 394 26.29 -3.22 19.27
N SER A 395 25.14 -2.82 18.72
CA SER A 395 23.97 -2.38 19.49
C SER A 395 23.17 -3.54 20.08
N PRO A 396 22.55 -3.39 21.27
CA PRO A 396 21.67 -4.42 21.85
C PRO A 396 20.32 -4.56 21.11
N TYR A 397 20.05 -3.71 20.11
CA TYR A 397 18.83 -3.74 19.33
C TYR A 397 19.06 -4.43 17.98
N PRO A 398 18.09 -5.21 17.47
CA PRO A 398 18.23 -5.84 16.17
C PRO A 398 18.33 -4.78 15.08
N MET A 399 19.35 -4.92 14.22
CA MET A 399 19.50 -4.08 13.04
C MET A 399 18.36 -4.38 12.05
N SER A 400 17.81 -3.34 11.45
CA SER A 400 16.85 -3.43 10.37
C SER A 400 17.21 -2.34 9.38
N ARG A 401 18.08 -2.65 8.41
CA ARG A 401 18.74 -1.66 7.56
C ARG A 401 18.60 -1.97 6.07
N LEU A 402 18.36 -0.93 5.28
CA LEU A 402 18.39 -0.93 3.82
C LEU A 402 19.70 -0.30 3.32
N LEU A 403 20.56 -1.11 2.72
CA LEU A 403 21.72 -0.69 1.97
C LEU A 403 21.32 -0.42 0.51
N GLN A 404 21.23 0.85 0.16
CA GLN A 404 20.86 1.33 -1.16
C GLN A 404 22.10 1.81 -1.89
N GLY A 405 22.17 1.57 -3.18
CA GLY A 405 23.19 2.16 -4.05
C GLY A 405 23.10 1.58 -5.44
N ASP A 406 23.66 2.25 -6.43
CA ASP A 406 23.54 1.83 -7.81
C ASP A 406 24.20 0.47 -8.06
N VAL A 407 23.88 -0.15 -9.18
CA VAL A 407 24.46 -1.45 -9.48
C VAL A 407 25.96 -1.29 -9.75
N GLY A 408 26.77 -2.12 -9.11
CA GLY A 408 28.23 -1.98 -9.15
C GLY A 408 28.79 -0.90 -8.21
N SER A 409 27.97 -0.29 -7.35
CA SER A 409 28.45 0.61 -6.29
C SER A 409 29.18 -0.12 -5.15
N GLY A 410 29.26 -1.46 -5.19
CA GLY A 410 29.95 -2.25 -4.16
C GLY A 410 29.10 -2.63 -2.95
N LYS A 411 27.76 -2.68 -3.06
CA LYS A 411 26.89 -3.18 -1.97
C LYS A 411 27.33 -4.55 -1.44
N THR A 412 27.72 -5.47 -2.34
CA THR A 412 28.16 -6.81 -1.96
C THR A 412 29.39 -6.80 -1.07
N VAL A 413 30.37 -5.91 -1.27
CA VAL A 413 31.56 -5.89 -0.40
C VAL A 413 31.19 -5.43 1.01
N VAL A 414 30.32 -4.44 1.14
CA VAL A 414 29.83 -3.97 2.45
C VAL A 414 29.09 -5.08 3.20
N ALA A 415 28.21 -5.82 2.51
CA ALA A 415 27.53 -6.97 3.11
C ALA A 415 28.49 -8.13 3.44
N ALA A 416 29.45 -8.42 2.56
CA ALA A 416 30.46 -9.44 2.77
C ALA A 416 31.30 -9.16 4.00
N THR A 417 31.73 -7.91 4.22
CA THR A 417 32.45 -7.51 5.43
C THR A 417 31.61 -7.74 6.67
N ALA A 418 30.35 -7.31 6.67
CA ALA A 418 29.45 -7.48 7.81
C ALA A 418 29.24 -8.97 8.17
N MET A 419 29.07 -9.83 7.17
CA MET A 419 28.93 -11.29 7.36
C MET A 419 30.21 -11.93 7.91
N ALA A 420 31.39 -11.51 7.43
CA ALA A 420 32.65 -12.03 7.93
C ALA A 420 32.92 -11.61 9.37
N LEU A 421 32.58 -10.39 9.77
CA LEU A 421 32.66 -9.95 11.17
C LEU A 421 31.75 -10.77 12.10
N VAL A 422 30.56 -11.16 11.61
CA VAL A 422 29.66 -12.05 12.36
C VAL A 422 30.28 -13.44 12.53
N ALA A 423 30.82 -14.01 11.45
CA ALA A 423 31.53 -15.28 11.46
C ALA A 423 32.76 -15.27 12.39
N ASP A 424 33.53 -14.18 12.37
CA ASP A 424 34.71 -14.00 13.21
C ASP A 424 34.39 -13.95 14.70
N ALA A 425 33.20 -13.46 15.06
CA ALA A 425 32.64 -13.52 16.41
C ALA A 425 32.10 -14.91 16.80
N GLY A 426 32.25 -15.92 15.95
CA GLY A 426 31.76 -17.29 16.16
C GLY A 426 30.24 -17.43 15.98
N LEU A 427 29.60 -16.53 15.25
CA LEU A 427 28.16 -16.53 14.97
C LEU A 427 27.92 -16.77 13.48
N GLN A 428 26.70 -17.20 13.12
CA GLN A 428 26.38 -17.54 11.73
C GLN A 428 25.73 -16.38 10.99
N ALA A 429 25.97 -16.31 9.67
CA ALA A 429 25.29 -15.39 8.78
C ALA A 429 24.63 -16.12 7.59
N ALA A 430 23.55 -15.54 7.06
CA ALA A 430 22.88 -16.05 5.88
C ALA A 430 22.68 -14.96 4.83
N MET A 431 22.90 -15.28 3.55
CA MET A 431 22.63 -14.40 2.42
C MET A 431 21.61 -15.03 1.48
N MET A 432 20.49 -14.34 1.28
CA MET A 432 19.44 -14.74 0.36
C MET A 432 19.48 -13.95 -0.95
N ALA A 433 19.44 -14.67 -2.06
CA ALA A 433 19.37 -14.12 -3.41
C ALA A 433 18.13 -14.66 -4.16
N PRO A 434 17.49 -13.84 -5.04
CA PRO A 434 16.19 -14.16 -5.64
C PRO A 434 16.23 -15.31 -6.65
N THR A 435 17.42 -15.64 -7.15
CA THR A 435 17.64 -16.71 -8.15
C THR A 435 18.88 -17.51 -7.78
N GLU A 436 18.95 -18.75 -8.25
CA GLU A 436 20.08 -19.64 -8.00
C GLU A 436 21.38 -19.08 -8.60
N ILE A 437 21.30 -18.52 -9.81
CA ILE A 437 22.43 -17.85 -10.46
C ILE A 437 22.99 -16.71 -9.59
N LEU A 438 22.14 -15.86 -9.02
CA LEU A 438 22.62 -14.77 -8.18
C LEU A 438 23.18 -15.30 -6.85
N ALA A 439 22.63 -16.39 -6.30
CA ALA A 439 23.16 -17.04 -5.12
C ALA A 439 24.58 -17.61 -5.38
N GLU A 440 24.77 -18.31 -6.50
CA GLU A 440 26.07 -18.83 -6.95
C GLU A 440 27.09 -17.69 -7.14
N GLN A 441 26.70 -16.61 -7.82
CA GLN A 441 27.57 -15.44 -8.02
C GLN A 441 28.01 -14.81 -6.69
N HIS A 442 27.09 -14.68 -5.73
CA HIS A 442 27.43 -14.19 -4.40
C HIS A 442 28.35 -15.16 -3.68
N TYR A 443 28.05 -16.46 -3.72
CA TYR A 443 28.88 -17.51 -3.13
C TYR A 443 30.33 -17.43 -3.64
N GLN A 444 30.54 -17.44 -4.96
CA GLN A 444 31.86 -17.30 -5.56
C GLN A 444 32.56 -15.99 -5.18
N THR A 445 31.81 -14.88 -5.15
CA THR A 445 32.34 -13.58 -4.73
C THR A 445 32.82 -13.62 -3.27
N LEU A 446 32.01 -14.19 -2.37
CA LEU A 446 32.33 -14.30 -0.94
C LEU A 446 33.54 -15.19 -0.70
N VAL A 447 33.57 -16.39 -1.28
CA VAL A 447 34.70 -17.33 -1.14
C VAL A 447 36.02 -16.66 -1.59
N ARG A 448 35.99 -15.95 -2.71
CA ARG A 448 37.16 -15.22 -3.22
C ARG A 448 37.59 -14.08 -2.30
N LEU A 449 36.65 -13.29 -1.76
CA LEU A 449 36.96 -12.20 -0.84
C LEU A 449 37.51 -12.71 0.49
N TYR A 450 36.99 -13.83 0.98
CA TYR A 450 37.38 -14.41 2.27
C TYR A 450 38.69 -15.19 2.23
N THR A 451 39.21 -15.53 1.05
CA THR A 451 40.55 -16.13 0.91
C THR A 451 41.63 -15.24 1.55
N ASN A 452 41.45 -13.91 1.52
CA ASN A 452 42.35 -12.93 2.11
C ASN A 452 41.90 -12.48 3.52
N TRP A 453 41.01 -13.20 4.19
CA TRP A 453 40.59 -12.84 5.55
C TRP A 453 41.76 -12.99 6.53
N PRO A 454 42.04 -12.00 7.39
CA PRO A 454 43.07 -12.12 8.41
C PRO A 454 42.63 -13.12 9.49
N GLY A 455 43.11 -14.36 9.40
CA GLY A 455 42.82 -15.43 10.36
C GLY A 455 42.23 -16.68 9.69
N ARG A 456 41.31 -17.35 10.40
CA ARG A 456 40.56 -18.46 9.81
C ARG A 456 39.50 -17.88 8.85
N PRO A 457 39.54 -18.20 7.54
CA PRO A 457 38.50 -17.73 6.63
C PRO A 457 37.14 -18.35 7.00
N PRO A 458 36.04 -17.57 6.94
CA PRO A 458 34.71 -18.11 7.14
C PRO A 458 34.38 -19.26 6.19
N THR A 459 33.77 -20.31 6.74
CA THR A 459 33.29 -21.48 6.01
C THR A 459 31.97 -21.12 5.33
N VAL A 460 32.00 -20.94 4.01
CA VAL A 460 30.81 -20.58 3.22
C VAL A 460 30.26 -21.81 2.50
N ARG A 461 28.94 -22.02 2.53
CA ARG A 461 28.25 -23.05 1.72
C ARG A 461 27.09 -22.47 0.92
N LEU A 462 26.82 -23.05 -0.24
CA LEU A 462 25.70 -22.69 -1.12
C LEU A 462 24.54 -23.66 -0.95
N LEU A 463 23.33 -23.14 -0.77
CA LEU A 463 22.09 -23.92 -0.69
C LEU A 463 21.02 -23.36 -1.63
N THR A 464 20.71 -24.11 -2.67
CA THR A 464 19.70 -23.80 -3.70
C THR A 464 18.66 -24.92 -3.80
N GLY A 465 17.66 -24.75 -4.67
CA GLY A 465 16.71 -25.82 -4.97
C GLY A 465 17.36 -26.98 -5.72
N SER A 466 18.38 -26.66 -6.52
CA SER A 466 19.20 -27.62 -7.28
C SER A 466 20.27 -28.36 -6.48
N THR A 467 20.56 -27.99 -5.23
CA THR A 467 21.56 -28.68 -4.40
C THR A 467 21.23 -30.19 -4.26
N PRO A 468 22.17 -31.11 -4.52
CA PRO A 468 21.96 -32.54 -4.35
C PRO A 468 21.55 -32.92 -2.92
N THR A 469 20.75 -33.97 -2.74
CA THR A 469 20.21 -34.34 -1.43
C THR A 469 21.29 -34.66 -0.39
N ALA A 470 22.33 -35.41 -0.77
CA ALA A 470 23.43 -35.74 0.14
C ALA A 470 24.19 -34.48 0.63
N GLU A 471 24.46 -33.55 -0.28
CA GLU A 471 25.11 -32.28 0.06
C GLU A 471 24.18 -31.38 0.91
N ARG A 472 22.87 -31.38 0.61
CA ARG A 472 21.88 -30.66 1.39
C ARG A 472 21.84 -31.13 2.84
N GLU A 473 21.86 -32.44 3.08
CA GLU A 473 21.88 -33.03 4.42
C GLU A 473 23.16 -32.65 5.18
N GLU A 474 24.32 -32.67 4.51
CA GLU A 474 25.59 -32.22 5.07
C GLU A 474 25.53 -30.73 5.46
N ILE A 475 24.98 -29.88 4.60
CA ILE A 475 24.79 -28.45 4.87
C ILE A 475 23.84 -28.25 6.06
N TYR A 476 22.77 -29.03 6.16
CA TYR A 476 21.82 -28.91 7.27
C TYR A 476 22.47 -29.27 8.60
N ALA A 477 23.25 -30.36 8.62
CA ALA A 477 24.01 -30.75 9.80
C ALA A 477 25.04 -29.67 10.20
N GLY A 478 25.82 -29.17 9.24
CA GLY A 478 26.84 -28.14 9.48
C GLY A 478 26.27 -26.78 9.91
N LEU A 479 25.04 -26.45 9.50
CA LEU A 479 24.36 -25.25 9.98
C LEU A 479 23.83 -25.42 11.40
N ALA A 480 23.34 -26.62 11.74
CA ALA A 480 22.79 -26.94 13.05
C ALA A 480 23.88 -27.09 14.13
N ASP A 481 25.06 -27.62 13.78
CA ASP A 481 26.19 -27.79 14.73
C ASP A 481 27.12 -26.55 14.79
N GLY A 482 27.03 -25.65 13.82
CA GLY A 482 27.84 -24.44 13.71
C GLY A 482 29.17 -24.61 13.00
N SER A 483 29.41 -25.72 12.30
CA SER A 483 30.62 -25.92 11.48
C SER A 483 30.63 -25.04 10.23
N ILE A 484 29.45 -24.61 9.76
CA ILE A 484 29.27 -23.68 8.64
C ILE A 484 29.00 -22.28 9.20
N ASP A 485 29.89 -21.34 8.88
CA ASP A 485 29.80 -19.96 9.36
C ASP A 485 28.81 -19.13 8.53
N ILE A 486 28.77 -19.38 7.21
CA ILE A 486 27.99 -18.57 6.27
C ILE A 486 27.22 -19.46 5.28
N ALA A 487 25.91 -19.24 5.17
CA ALA A 487 25.06 -19.86 4.14
C ALA A 487 24.65 -18.85 3.07
N VAL A 488 24.87 -19.16 1.80
CA VAL A 488 24.36 -18.38 0.66
C VAL A 488 23.30 -19.21 -0.05
N GLY A 489 22.19 -18.62 -0.47
CA GLY A 489 21.14 -19.43 -1.08
C GLY A 489 19.91 -18.68 -1.54
N THR A 490 18.92 -19.44 -1.99
CA THR A 490 17.61 -18.91 -2.37
C THR A 490 16.61 -19.09 -1.23
N HIS A 491 15.33 -19.21 -1.57
CA HIS A 491 14.27 -19.61 -0.64
C HIS A 491 14.50 -20.98 0.03
N ALA A 492 15.47 -21.77 -0.43
CA ALA A 492 15.89 -22.99 0.24
C ALA A 492 16.34 -22.76 1.70
N LEU A 493 16.96 -21.61 2.00
CA LEU A 493 17.44 -21.27 3.34
C LEU A 493 16.33 -21.09 4.39
N ILE A 494 15.08 -20.89 3.96
CA ILE A 494 13.93 -20.59 4.83
C ILE A 494 12.95 -21.76 4.95
N GLN A 495 13.28 -22.93 4.39
CA GLN A 495 12.47 -24.13 4.55
C GLN A 495 12.50 -24.63 6.00
N GLU A 496 11.47 -25.39 6.39
CA GLU A 496 11.24 -25.88 7.76
C GLU A 496 12.35 -26.83 8.27
N GLY A 497 13.19 -27.39 7.39
CA GLY A 497 14.31 -28.28 7.76
C GLY A 497 15.66 -27.61 8.01
N VAL A 498 15.81 -26.30 7.76
CA VAL A 498 17.10 -25.61 7.93
C VAL A 498 17.15 -24.96 9.32
N ALA A 499 17.89 -25.55 10.24
CA ALA A 499 18.18 -24.98 11.56
C ALA A 499 19.58 -24.37 11.58
N PHE A 500 19.70 -23.19 12.20
CA PHE A 500 21.00 -22.57 12.48
C PHE A 500 21.26 -22.67 13.96
N ARG A 501 22.51 -22.90 14.35
CA ARG A 501 22.93 -22.87 15.75
C ARG A 501 22.83 -21.46 16.34
N ASP A 502 23.44 -20.48 15.67
CA ASP A 502 23.60 -19.10 16.18
C ASP A 502 23.49 -18.07 15.03
N LEU A 503 22.39 -18.07 14.28
CA LEU A 503 22.17 -17.11 13.19
C LEU A 503 22.04 -15.68 13.72
N ALA A 504 23.02 -14.82 13.46
CA ALA A 504 23.07 -13.45 13.96
C ALA A 504 22.83 -12.38 12.89
N LEU A 505 23.16 -12.63 11.62
CA LEU A 505 22.94 -11.70 10.52
C LEU A 505 22.27 -12.37 9.32
N VAL A 506 21.26 -11.71 8.77
CA VAL A 506 20.59 -12.08 7.53
C VAL A 506 20.74 -10.95 6.53
N VAL A 507 21.31 -11.26 5.37
CA VAL A 507 21.42 -10.38 4.21
C VAL A 507 20.41 -10.80 3.15
N ILE A 508 19.59 -9.88 2.67
CA ILE A 508 18.66 -10.12 1.56
C ILE A 508 19.04 -9.22 0.39
N ASP A 509 19.36 -9.80 -0.77
CA ASP A 509 19.59 -9.04 -1.99
C ASP A 509 18.31 -8.92 -2.84
N GLU A 510 18.15 -7.80 -3.53
CA GLU A 510 17.00 -7.49 -4.40
C GLU A 510 15.62 -7.81 -3.76
N GLN A 511 15.39 -7.20 -2.60
CA GLN A 511 14.27 -7.45 -1.70
C GLN A 511 12.87 -7.46 -2.34
N HIS A 512 12.66 -6.70 -3.41
CA HIS A 512 11.35 -6.54 -4.03
C HIS A 512 10.78 -7.85 -4.60
N ARG A 513 11.62 -8.88 -4.80
CA ARG A 513 11.19 -10.23 -5.20
C ARG A 513 10.81 -11.14 -4.03
N PHE A 514 11.07 -10.75 -2.79
CA PHE A 514 10.83 -11.56 -1.60
C PHE A 514 9.58 -11.10 -0.83
N GLY A 515 8.65 -12.03 -0.63
CA GLY A 515 7.40 -11.79 0.07
C GLY A 515 7.57 -11.52 1.56
N VAL A 516 6.62 -10.78 2.16
CA VAL A 516 6.60 -10.44 3.59
C VAL A 516 6.75 -11.66 4.51
N ARG A 517 6.17 -12.81 4.11
CA ARG A 517 6.20 -14.08 4.86
C ARG A 517 7.60 -14.71 4.94
N GLN A 518 8.38 -14.59 3.87
CA GLN A 518 9.73 -15.17 3.81
C GLN A 518 10.69 -14.44 4.75
N ARG A 519 10.51 -13.10 4.87
CA ARG A 519 11.22 -12.28 5.86
C ARG A 519 10.82 -12.61 7.30
N ALA A 520 9.59 -13.08 7.52
CA ALA A 520 9.14 -13.49 8.85
C ALA A 520 9.71 -14.86 9.25
N ALA A 521 9.87 -15.79 8.30
CA ALA A 521 10.43 -17.11 8.53
C ALA A 521 11.89 -17.06 9.02
N LEU A 522 12.74 -16.23 8.42
CA LEU A 522 14.12 -16.02 8.90
C LEU A 522 14.18 -15.45 10.31
N ARG A 523 13.20 -14.64 10.70
CA ARG A 523 13.11 -14.06 12.04
C ARG A 523 12.74 -15.10 13.09
N GLN A 524 12.00 -16.13 12.70
CA GLN A 524 11.62 -17.22 13.61
C GLN A 524 12.80 -18.13 13.93
N LYS A 525 13.74 -18.30 13.00
CA LYS A 525 14.92 -19.16 13.20
C LYS A 525 15.87 -18.70 14.32
N GLY A 526 15.88 -17.42 14.69
CA GLY A 526 16.61 -16.92 15.87
C GLY A 526 15.84 -17.03 17.19
N ARG A 527 14.58 -17.47 17.17
CA ARG A 527 13.67 -17.52 18.33
C ARG A 527 13.50 -18.90 18.94
N GLU A 528 14.13 -19.92 18.38
CA GLU A 528 13.93 -21.33 18.76
C GLU A 528 14.84 -21.80 19.91
N GLY A 529 15.74 -20.93 20.42
CA GLY A 529 16.64 -21.23 21.55
C GLY A 529 16.16 -20.72 22.92
N GLU A 530 16.88 -21.11 23.99
CA GLU A 530 16.60 -20.73 25.40
C GLU A 530 16.59 -19.21 25.65
N HIS A 531 17.27 -18.45 24.79
CA HIS A 531 17.28 -16.98 24.80
C HIS A 531 16.84 -16.44 23.43
N PRO A 532 15.54 -16.18 23.22
CA PRO A 532 15.04 -15.75 21.92
C PRO A 532 15.56 -14.36 21.58
N TYR A 533 16.22 -14.24 20.43
CA TYR A 533 16.69 -12.97 19.89
C TYR A 533 16.20 -12.78 18.46
N ASN A 534 16.25 -11.54 17.97
CA ASN A 534 16.02 -11.28 16.55
C ASN A 534 17.38 -11.12 15.85
N PRO A 535 17.66 -11.89 14.77
CA PRO A 535 18.87 -11.67 13.99
C PRO A 535 18.84 -10.27 13.35
N HIS A 536 20.03 -9.70 13.18
CA HIS A 536 20.23 -8.46 12.44
C HIS A 536 19.80 -8.67 10.97
N LEU A 537 19.08 -7.71 10.40
CA LEU A 537 18.59 -7.77 9.03
C LEU A 537 19.22 -6.64 8.21
N LEU A 538 20.03 -7.02 7.23
CA LEU A 538 20.54 -6.15 6.19
C LEU A 538 19.83 -6.46 4.89
N VAL A 539 19.30 -5.45 4.24
CA VAL A 539 18.63 -5.60 2.96
C VAL A 539 19.34 -4.75 1.93
N MET A 540 19.62 -5.29 0.75
CA MET A 540 20.24 -4.57 -0.34
C MET A 540 19.24 -4.33 -1.46
N THR A 541 19.30 -3.12 -2.05
CA THR A 541 18.59 -2.80 -3.27
C THR A 541 19.48 -2.00 -4.20
N ALA A 542 19.41 -2.30 -5.49
CA ALA A 542 20.08 -1.48 -6.50
C ALA A 542 19.24 -0.31 -7.02
N THR A 543 17.92 -0.33 -6.81
CA THR A 543 17.04 0.75 -7.27
C THR A 543 17.05 1.91 -6.27
N PRO A 544 17.43 3.13 -6.70
CA PRO A 544 17.29 4.28 -5.84
C PRO A 544 15.80 4.57 -5.62
N ILE A 545 15.33 4.37 -4.40
CA ILE A 545 13.92 4.62 -4.06
C ILE A 545 13.80 6.11 -3.69
N PRO A 546 12.85 6.86 -4.29
CA PRO A 546 12.59 8.24 -3.88
C PRO A 546 12.38 8.31 -2.37
N ARG A 547 13.03 9.26 -1.70
CA ARG A 547 13.06 9.35 -0.22
C ARG A 547 11.66 9.38 0.41
N SER A 548 10.70 10.02 -0.25
CA SER A 548 9.28 10.04 0.16
C SER A 548 8.64 8.65 0.14
N LEU A 549 8.90 7.87 -0.90
CA LEU A 549 8.41 6.49 -1.04
C LEU A 549 9.15 5.53 -0.12
N GLN A 550 10.43 5.78 0.16
CA GLN A 550 11.23 5.05 1.14
C GLN A 550 10.70 5.19 2.57
N LEU A 551 10.43 6.42 3.02
CA LEU A 551 9.85 6.67 4.34
C LEU A 551 8.46 6.05 4.49
N THR A 552 7.74 5.91 3.37
CA THR A 552 6.42 5.28 3.34
C THR A 552 6.55 3.75 3.25
N ILE A 553 6.99 3.16 2.17
CA ILE A 553 6.98 1.69 2.01
C ILE A 553 7.96 0.97 2.96
N TRP A 554 9.04 1.65 3.37
CA TRP A 554 10.17 1.03 4.06
C TRP A 554 10.55 1.73 5.37
N GLY A 555 9.72 2.61 5.93
CA GLY A 555 10.08 3.44 7.10
C GLY A 555 10.35 2.68 8.41
N HIS A 556 10.27 1.35 8.41
CA HIS A 556 10.77 0.49 9.48
C HIS A 556 12.26 0.11 9.33
N LEU A 557 12.88 0.37 8.18
CA LEU A 557 14.30 0.16 7.89
C LEU A 557 15.06 1.48 8.06
N ASP A 558 16.18 1.45 8.77
CA ASP A 558 17.19 2.51 8.70
C ASP A 558 17.92 2.44 7.35
N VAL A 559 18.39 3.56 6.80
CA VAL A 559 18.89 3.60 5.41
C VAL A 559 20.36 3.95 5.40
N SER A 560 21.14 3.18 4.64
CA SER A 560 22.52 3.49 4.27
C SER A 560 22.59 3.63 2.75
N VAL A 561 23.06 4.78 2.27
CA VAL A 561 23.18 5.05 0.83
C VAL A 561 24.64 5.00 0.41
N ILE A 562 24.93 4.26 -0.64
CA ILE A 562 26.20 4.28 -1.38
C ILE A 562 25.97 5.11 -2.64
N ASP A 563 26.27 6.41 -2.53
CA ASP A 563 26.12 7.45 -3.57
C ASP A 563 27.40 7.69 -4.39
N GLU A 564 28.46 6.94 -4.12
CA GLU A 564 29.74 6.99 -4.83
C GLU A 564 29.97 5.71 -5.64
N MET A 565 30.38 5.86 -6.90
CA MET A 565 30.78 4.74 -7.75
C MET A 565 32.28 4.44 -7.59
N PRO A 566 32.71 3.16 -7.70
CA PRO A 566 34.12 2.82 -7.69
C PRO A 566 34.91 3.54 -8.80
N PRO A 567 36.16 3.95 -8.54
CA PRO A 567 37.00 4.63 -9.52
C PRO A 567 37.26 3.73 -10.74
N GLY A 568 37.34 4.35 -11.93
CA GLY A 568 37.60 3.65 -13.21
C GLY A 568 36.37 3.26 -14.01
N ARG A 569 35.15 3.48 -13.48
CA ARG A 569 33.91 3.23 -14.24
C ARG A 569 33.61 4.37 -15.20
N GLN A 570 33.47 4.05 -16.48
CA GLN A 570 33.07 5.02 -17.50
C GLN A 570 31.54 5.23 -17.50
N PRO A 571 31.06 6.47 -17.67
CA PRO A 571 29.63 6.75 -17.78
C PRO A 571 29.07 6.18 -19.09
N VAL A 572 27.88 5.58 -19.02
CA VAL A 572 27.18 5.08 -20.21
C VAL A 572 26.66 6.26 -21.02
N THR A 573 26.93 6.27 -22.33
CA THR A 573 26.37 7.28 -23.24
C THR A 573 24.96 6.85 -23.66
N THR A 574 23.94 7.47 -23.09
CA THR A 574 22.54 7.20 -23.42
C THR A 574 22.09 8.03 -24.63
N ARG A 575 21.42 7.41 -25.60
CA ARG A 575 20.83 8.08 -26.77
C ARG A 575 19.41 7.59 -27.01
N VAL A 576 18.50 8.53 -27.30
CA VAL A 576 17.14 8.22 -27.78
C VAL A 576 17.19 8.22 -29.30
N ILE A 577 16.71 7.13 -29.93
CA ILE A 577 16.72 6.94 -31.37
C ILE A 577 15.27 6.75 -31.83
N MET A 578 14.87 7.50 -32.87
CA MET A 578 13.50 7.40 -33.40
C MET A 578 13.33 6.14 -34.26
N PRO A 579 12.11 5.58 -34.42
CA PRO A 579 11.88 4.36 -35.19
C PRO A 579 12.42 4.39 -36.63
N ARG A 580 12.42 5.57 -37.27
CA ARG A 580 12.97 5.78 -38.63
C ARG A 580 14.49 5.64 -38.71
N GLU A 581 15.19 5.78 -37.60
CA GLU A 581 16.66 5.69 -37.50
C GLU A 581 17.12 4.31 -37.01
N ARG A 582 16.23 3.32 -36.95
CA ARG A 582 16.53 1.98 -36.41
C ARG A 582 17.68 1.28 -37.14
N GLU A 583 17.80 1.45 -38.46
CA GLU A 583 18.93 0.92 -39.23
C GLU A 583 20.28 1.47 -38.78
N ARG A 584 20.34 2.76 -38.41
CA ARG A 584 21.56 3.40 -37.88
C ARG A 584 21.97 2.76 -36.55
N ALA A 585 21.00 2.36 -35.74
CA ALA A 585 21.27 1.65 -34.48
C ALA A 585 21.80 0.24 -34.73
N TYR A 586 21.28 -0.47 -35.72
CA TYR A 586 21.80 -1.79 -36.13
C TYR A 586 23.22 -1.72 -36.71
N ALA A 587 23.50 -0.72 -37.55
CA ALA A 587 24.85 -0.47 -38.04
C ALA A 587 25.82 -0.15 -36.89
N PHE A 588 25.37 0.62 -35.91
CA PHE A 588 26.15 0.86 -34.69
C PHE A 588 26.42 -0.45 -33.94
N LEU A 589 25.42 -1.30 -33.71
CA LEU A 589 25.62 -2.60 -33.06
C LEU A 589 26.64 -3.47 -33.77
N ARG A 590 26.55 -3.59 -35.11
CA ARG A 590 27.55 -4.31 -35.93
C ARG A 590 28.96 -3.78 -35.68
N SER A 591 29.15 -2.46 -35.73
CA SER A 591 30.46 -1.83 -35.50
C SER A 591 31.05 -2.10 -34.10
N GLN A 592 30.21 -2.41 -33.12
CA GLN A 592 30.67 -2.76 -31.77
C GLN A 592 31.01 -4.25 -31.70
N ILE A 593 30.20 -5.10 -32.32
CA ILE A 593 30.42 -6.55 -32.37
C ILE A 593 31.69 -6.89 -33.16
N GLU A 594 31.98 -6.16 -34.24
CA GLU A 594 33.26 -6.27 -34.97
C GLU A 594 34.49 -5.93 -34.11
N LYS A 595 34.32 -5.09 -33.07
CA LYS A 595 35.36 -4.80 -32.06
C LYS A 595 35.42 -5.87 -30.98
N GLY A 596 34.75 -7.00 -31.20
CA GLY A 596 34.62 -8.11 -30.29
C GLY A 596 33.56 -7.92 -29.22
N ARG A 597 32.80 -6.82 -29.16
CA ARG A 597 31.84 -6.55 -28.07
C ARG A 597 30.55 -7.36 -28.22
N GLN A 598 29.73 -7.40 -27.18
CA GLN A 598 28.42 -8.07 -27.21
C GLN A 598 27.27 -7.08 -27.00
N ALA A 599 26.07 -7.43 -27.45
CA ALA A 599 24.90 -6.56 -27.36
C ALA A 599 23.65 -7.22 -26.76
N PHE A 600 22.80 -6.39 -26.15
CA PHE A 600 21.47 -6.75 -25.69
C PHE A 600 20.41 -6.02 -26.52
N ILE A 601 19.35 -6.74 -26.85
CA ILE A 601 18.14 -6.19 -27.46
C ILE A 601 16.96 -6.55 -26.55
N ILE A 602 16.44 -5.56 -25.83
CA ILE A 602 15.30 -5.78 -24.94
C ILE A 602 14.02 -5.40 -25.67
N CYS A 603 13.08 -6.35 -25.70
CA CYS A 603 11.73 -6.22 -26.23
C CYS A 603 10.73 -6.07 -25.08
N PRO A 604 10.51 -4.85 -24.55
CA PRO A 604 9.50 -4.59 -23.54
C PRO A 604 8.10 -4.70 -24.17
N LEU A 605 7.22 -5.43 -23.50
CA LEU A 605 5.78 -5.37 -23.74
C LEU A 605 5.11 -5.03 -22.42
N VAL A 606 4.12 -4.11 -22.48
CA VAL A 606 3.44 -3.54 -21.30
C VAL A 606 2.08 -4.22 -21.06
N GLU A 607 1.79 -5.31 -21.77
CA GLU A 607 0.53 -6.04 -21.57
C GLU A 607 0.63 -7.06 -20.45
N THR A 608 -0.43 -7.20 -19.65
CA THR A 608 -0.48 -7.93 -18.38
C THR A 608 -0.30 -9.46 -18.50
N SER A 609 0.10 -9.98 -19.66
CA SER A 609 0.15 -11.39 -19.99
C SER A 609 1.53 -11.79 -20.50
N GLU A 610 2.24 -12.60 -19.69
CA GLU A 610 3.54 -13.21 -20.01
C GLU A 610 3.52 -14.00 -21.34
N LYS A 611 2.33 -14.42 -21.83
CA LYS A 611 2.18 -15.12 -23.11
C LYS A 611 2.42 -14.21 -24.31
N ILE A 612 2.12 -12.93 -24.20
CA ILE A 612 2.23 -11.96 -25.30
C ILE A 612 3.67 -11.43 -25.35
N GLU A 613 4.27 -11.16 -24.19
CA GLU A 613 5.69 -10.78 -24.07
C GLU A 613 6.64 -11.79 -24.71
N ALA A 614 6.47 -13.08 -24.40
CA ALA A 614 7.30 -14.13 -24.97
C ALA A 614 7.15 -14.26 -26.49
N LYS A 615 5.96 -13.97 -27.05
CA LYS A 615 5.74 -14.06 -28.50
C LYS A 615 6.48 -12.97 -29.26
N ALA A 616 6.44 -11.72 -28.81
CA ALA A 616 7.14 -10.65 -29.52
C ALA A 616 8.66 -10.79 -29.44
N ALA A 617 9.20 -11.28 -28.32
CA ALA A 617 10.64 -11.56 -28.24
C ALA A 617 11.06 -12.68 -29.21
N VAL A 618 10.22 -13.71 -29.41
CA VAL A 618 10.45 -14.78 -30.40
C VAL A 618 10.35 -14.22 -31.82
N GLU A 619 9.30 -13.45 -32.14
CA GLU A 619 9.09 -12.87 -33.47
C GLU A 619 10.22 -11.91 -33.85
N GLU A 620 10.63 -11.02 -32.92
CA GLU A 620 11.75 -10.10 -33.16
C GLU A 620 13.08 -10.85 -33.23
N TYR A 621 13.31 -11.89 -32.41
CA TYR A 621 14.49 -12.76 -32.54
C TYR A 621 14.58 -13.41 -33.93
N GLU A 622 13.49 -14.01 -34.41
CA GLU A 622 13.47 -14.64 -35.73
C GLU A 622 13.72 -13.63 -36.84
N ARG A 623 13.09 -12.45 -36.77
CA ARG A 623 13.30 -11.37 -37.73
C ARG A 623 14.74 -10.89 -37.72
N LEU A 624 15.32 -10.65 -36.54
CA LEU A 624 16.70 -10.20 -36.41
C LEU A 624 17.67 -11.25 -36.95
N GLN A 625 17.45 -12.53 -36.66
CA GLN A 625 18.30 -13.62 -37.16
C GLN A 625 18.18 -13.83 -38.67
N LYS A 626 17.00 -13.62 -39.27
CA LYS A 626 16.77 -13.86 -40.71
C LYS A 626 17.12 -12.64 -41.57
N GLU A 627 16.75 -11.45 -41.14
CA GLU A 627 16.75 -10.25 -42.00
C GLU A 627 17.86 -9.25 -41.65
N VAL A 628 18.21 -9.10 -40.36
CA VAL A 628 19.06 -7.99 -39.90
C VAL A 628 20.49 -8.42 -39.59
N PHE A 629 20.66 -9.57 -38.93
CA PHE A 629 21.92 -10.11 -38.45
C PHE A 629 22.08 -11.61 -38.81
N PRO A 630 21.96 -12.01 -40.09
CA PRO A 630 22.08 -13.42 -40.50
C PRO A 630 23.47 -14.01 -40.27
N ASP A 631 24.47 -13.15 -40.16
CA ASP A 631 25.89 -13.46 -39.98
C ASP A 631 26.34 -13.47 -38.50
N LEU A 632 25.47 -13.10 -37.56
CA LEU A 632 25.78 -13.06 -36.13
C LEU A 632 25.05 -14.16 -35.36
N ARG A 633 25.60 -14.52 -34.19
CA ARG A 633 25.05 -15.54 -33.30
C ARG A 633 24.12 -14.91 -32.28
N LEU A 634 22.81 -15.03 -32.47
CA LEU A 634 21.82 -14.48 -31.54
C LEU A 634 21.36 -15.54 -30.54
N GLY A 635 21.19 -15.15 -29.28
CA GLY A 635 20.46 -15.88 -28.27
C GLY A 635 19.08 -15.28 -27.99
N LEU A 636 18.15 -16.11 -27.52
CA LEU A 636 16.82 -15.70 -27.08
C LEU A 636 16.65 -15.97 -25.58
N LEU A 637 16.11 -15.00 -24.83
CA LEU A 637 15.77 -15.18 -23.41
C LEU A 637 14.42 -14.56 -23.05
N HIS A 638 13.45 -15.40 -22.67
CA HIS A 638 12.15 -14.94 -22.20
C HIS A 638 11.63 -15.69 -20.96
N GLY A 639 10.68 -15.08 -20.25
CA GLY A 639 10.14 -15.59 -18.98
C GLY A 639 9.64 -17.03 -19.01
N ARG A 640 9.13 -17.51 -20.16
CA ARG A 640 8.59 -18.86 -20.32
C ARG A 640 9.60 -19.98 -20.60
N MET A 641 10.88 -19.67 -20.82
CA MET A 641 11.91 -20.71 -20.99
C MET A 641 12.13 -21.46 -19.67
N LYS A 642 12.51 -22.73 -19.76
CA LYS A 642 12.89 -23.50 -18.57
C LYS A 642 14.13 -22.87 -17.94
N SER A 643 14.29 -23.02 -16.62
CA SER A 643 15.44 -22.45 -15.91
C SER A 643 16.78 -22.92 -16.48
N GLU A 644 16.90 -24.23 -16.76
CA GLU A 644 18.08 -24.85 -17.38
C GLU A 644 18.42 -24.22 -18.74
N GLU A 645 17.41 -23.96 -19.58
CA GLU A 645 17.59 -23.34 -20.90
C GLU A 645 18.05 -21.88 -20.78
N LYS A 646 17.47 -21.12 -19.84
CA LYS A 646 17.88 -19.73 -19.55
C LYS A 646 19.32 -19.69 -19.08
N GLU A 647 19.70 -20.60 -18.19
CA GLU A 647 21.06 -20.72 -17.67
C GLU A 647 22.05 -21.05 -18.78
N ALA A 648 21.72 -22.02 -19.64
CA ALA A 648 22.56 -22.39 -20.76
C ALA A 648 22.79 -21.20 -21.72
N VAL A 649 21.73 -20.47 -22.09
CA VAL A 649 21.83 -19.30 -22.98
C VAL A 649 22.64 -18.18 -22.32
N MET A 650 22.40 -17.90 -21.04
CA MET A 650 23.16 -16.89 -20.30
C MET A 650 24.64 -17.26 -20.18
N ALA A 651 24.95 -18.54 -19.94
CA ALA A 651 26.33 -19.03 -19.86
C ALA A 651 27.03 -18.98 -21.21
N ALA A 652 26.33 -19.31 -22.30
CA ALA A 652 26.86 -19.19 -23.67
C ALA A 652 27.15 -17.73 -24.03
N PHE A 653 26.22 -16.82 -23.71
CA PHE A 653 26.46 -15.38 -23.85
C PHE A 653 27.65 -14.94 -22.98
N ALA A 654 27.75 -15.45 -21.75
CA ALA A 654 28.87 -15.17 -20.87
C ALA A 654 30.22 -15.81 -21.28
N ARG A 655 30.27 -16.64 -22.32
CA ARG A 655 31.53 -17.17 -22.88
C ARG A 655 31.89 -16.53 -24.22
N GLY A 656 31.11 -15.55 -24.68
CA GLY A 656 31.28 -14.97 -26.02
C GLY A 656 30.85 -15.92 -27.15
N GLU A 657 30.05 -16.95 -26.84
CA GLU A 657 29.50 -17.88 -27.85
C GLU A 657 28.33 -17.25 -28.61
N LEU A 658 27.75 -16.18 -28.07
CA LEU A 658 26.65 -15.41 -28.65
C LEU A 658 27.04 -13.93 -28.73
N ASP A 659 26.72 -13.28 -29.84
CA ASP A 659 27.08 -11.89 -30.12
C ASP A 659 25.99 -10.93 -29.63
N ILE A 660 24.72 -11.35 -29.74
CA ILE A 660 23.54 -10.56 -29.38
C ILE A 660 22.58 -11.41 -28.55
N LEU A 661 22.09 -10.88 -27.42
CA LEU A 661 21.01 -11.49 -26.65
C LEU A 661 19.70 -10.71 -26.83
N VAL A 662 18.72 -11.34 -27.46
CA VAL A 662 17.35 -10.82 -27.58
C VAL A 662 16.55 -11.29 -26.38
N ALA A 663 16.00 -10.35 -25.60
CA ALA A 663 15.33 -10.73 -24.36
C ALA A 663 14.12 -9.86 -23.99
N THR A 664 13.27 -10.42 -23.14
CA THR A 664 12.23 -9.65 -22.41
C THR A 664 12.82 -8.93 -21.19
N SER A 665 12.03 -8.08 -20.54
CA SER A 665 12.38 -7.36 -19.29
C SER A 665 12.85 -8.26 -18.14
N VAL A 666 12.68 -9.59 -18.27
CA VAL A 666 13.18 -10.61 -17.33
C VAL A 666 14.69 -10.51 -17.09
N VAL A 667 15.49 -10.00 -18.04
CA VAL A 667 16.95 -9.79 -17.87
C VAL A 667 17.27 -8.65 -16.88
N GLU A 668 16.40 -7.64 -16.75
CA GLU A 668 16.65 -6.38 -16.03
C GLU A 668 16.85 -6.55 -14.51
N VAL A 669 16.43 -7.68 -13.94
CA VAL A 669 16.20 -7.79 -12.50
C VAL A 669 17.11 -8.81 -11.79
N GLY A 670 18.04 -9.49 -12.47
CA GLY A 670 18.86 -10.48 -11.75
C GLY A 670 20.16 -10.96 -12.37
N HIS A 671 20.33 -10.87 -13.69
CA HIS A 671 21.37 -11.68 -14.34
C HIS A 671 22.60 -10.91 -14.85
N LEU A 672 22.49 -9.60 -15.09
CA LEU A 672 23.56 -8.81 -15.74
C LEU A 672 23.85 -7.47 -15.07
N ARG A 673 23.26 -7.25 -13.91
CA ARG A 673 23.19 -5.93 -13.31
C ARG A 673 24.60 -5.34 -13.05
N ARG A 674 25.61 -6.15 -12.68
CA ARG A 674 27.00 -5.68 -12.44
C ARG A 674 27.70 -5.06 -13.66
N ARG A 675 27.22 -5.31 -14.89
CA ARG A 675 27.86 -4.78 -16.12
C ARG A 675 26.93 -3.91 -16.98
N ILE A 676 25.62 -3.98 -16.74
CA ILE A 676 24.58 -3.29 -17.52
C ILE A 676 24.20 -1.88 -16.99
N ALA A 677 24.59 -1.45 -15.79
CA ALA A 677 23.92 -0.28 -15.20
C ALA A 677 24.11 1.05 -15.97
N ALA A 678 23.01 1.50 -16.58
CA ALA A 678 22.63 2.91 -16.72
C ALA A 678 21.41 3.17 -15.80
N GLY A 679 21.41 4.31 -15.14
CA GLY A 679 20.27 4.79 -14.37
C GLY A 679 19.12 5.15 -15.29
N GLU A 680 17.91 4.79 -14.91
CA GLU A 680 16.69 5.24 -15.58
C GLU A 680 15.87 6.08 -14.61
N SER A 681 15.60 7.31 -15.03
CA SER A 681 14.46 8.09 -14.58
C SER A 681 13.25 7.68 -15.43
N GLU A 682 12.20 7.18 -14.80
CA GLU A 682 10.90 7.01 -15.45
C GLU A 682 10.37 8.39 -15.88
N LEU A 683 10.55 8.73 -17.16
CA LEU A 683 9.72 9.71 -17.84
C LEU A 683 8.71 8.93 -18.67
N GLU A 684 7.45 9.08 -18.26
CA GLU A 684 6.27 8.48 -18.86
C GLU A 684 5.97 9.20 -20.18
N GLU A 685 6.75 8.93 -21.23
CA GLU A 685 6.49 9.45 -22.59
C GLU A 685 6.22 8.33 -23.59
N ASP A 686 4.99 8.38 -24.11
CA ASP A 686 4.35 7.71 -25.23
C ASP A 686 4.69 6.27 -25.64
N ARG A 687 3.61 5.49 -25.63
CA ARG A 687 3.48 4.04 -25.83
C ARG A 687 3.61 3.65 -27.31
N GLN A 688 4.84 3.46 -27.77
CA GLN A 688 5.15 2.70 -28.99
C GLN A 688 6.27 1.69 -28.72
N GLU A 689 6.47 0.71 -29.61
CA GLU A 689 7.46 -0.36 -29.55
C GLU A 689 8.90 0.18 -29.34
N ILE A 690 9.31 0.35 -28.09
CA ILE A 690 10.67 0.78 -27.73
C ILE A 690 11.57 -0.44 -27.73
N LEU A 691 12.46 -0.58 -28.72
CA LEU A 691 13.62 -1.47 -28.59
C LEU A 691 14.69 -0.78 -27.77
N ARG A 692 15.11 -1.38 -26.64
CA ARG A 692 16.32 -0.94 -25.94
C ARG A 692 17.52 -1.71 -26.48
N LEU A 693 18.52 -0.99 -26.98
CA LEU A 693 19.77 -1.54 -27.48
C LEU A 693 20.90 -1.15 -26.54
N GLN A 694 21.65 -2.13 -26.05
CA GLN A 694 22.75 -1.90 -25.13
C GLN A 694 23.99 -2.67 -25.57
N VAL A 695 25.16 -2.05 -25.45
CA VAL A 695 26.45 -2.64 -25.83
C VAL A 695 27.30 -2.79 -24.56
N SER A 696 27.91 -3.96 -24.37
CA SER A 696 28.83 -4.25 -23.28
C SER A 696 30.22 -4.57 -23.83
N ASP A 697 31.27 -4.13 -23.15
CA ASP A 697 32.63 -4.63 -23.38
C ASP A 697 32.73 -6.12 -23.03
N ASN A 698 33.68 -6.84 -23.66
CA ASN A 698 33.94 -8.26 -23.44
C ASN A 698 34.22 -8.60 -21.98
N LEU A 699 33.83 -9.82 -21.58
CA LEU A 699 33.94 -10.38 -20.22
C LEU A 699 35.34 -10.33 -19.61
#